data_AF-A0A6N2CU03-F1
#
_entry.id   AF-A0A6N2CU03-F1
#
_cell.length_a   1.000
_cell.length_b   1.000
_cell.length_c   1.000
_cell.angle_alpha   90.00
_cell.angle_beta   90.00
_cell.angle_gamma   90.00
#
_symmetry.space_group_name_H-M   'P 1'
#
loop_
_entity.id
_entity.type
_entity.pdbx_description
1 polymer ?
#
loop_
_entity_poly.entity_id
_entity_poly.type
_entity_poly.pdbx_seq_one_letter_code
_entity_poly.pdbx_strand_id
1 'polypeptide(L)'
;MLLDESCHFLALDLDGAGWQEDAAALVDVVKNLKLPVALERSRSGNGAHLWFFFDQAVAAIQARRLGAHLLTEAMNRRPEIGLDSYDRMFPNQDTLPRGGFGNLIALPLQKAARKAGHSMFLNDSLEPFVDQWAFLGSIHRIKPTRLSEIVTHAERTNRVVPVRMPPSDEFSLTPWKASPSRIPPDNGIETAMVGKLEIVFSDKLYISKAQLTPTQRNRILHLAAFQNPEFYKAQAMRLPTYDKPRIIACAEDYPEHIALPRGCLDELKSLLRRDKVRYRIKDLRVTGSPLEISFSGSLRSEQITATKALLSHETGVLAATTAFGKTVLAAWMIAERGVNALILVHRQQLMEQWVERLSEFLDFPQKSIGRLGGGRRKLRGQIDVALIQSMVRKNVVDDRIADYGHLIIDECHHLSAQSFERAVSRAKAKYVLGLSATVHRKDGHHPIIFMQCGPIRHQVDAKDQAKARPFRHHVIVRPTGFRQLGQPEEDARFEYQKLCQDLITDRPRNRLICADVAAAIKAKRQPMVLTERTEHLDILRDELQSLGIASVTLQGGMGKQQRTAAMKDLNHSAKVILATGRYVGEGFDCSRLDTLFITMPVSWRGTVAQYVGRLHRLHDGKQVVQVFDYADLDVPMLERMFDKRCAGYEAVGYSILLPASALPGWPQSVPLPIDPVWKRDYAASVKRLIHDGVDDPLAQLFVHAATPAHDTDRARSASEAFLFKRLETLKATRGRFLLNAELAIPFNQRGTMEVDFLCPEARLVIELDGSQHLQNETAWRSDRHKDALLQRHGYFILRFLTTDLTKNLDAVLDSTLSTLTHCERMLGQ
;
A
#
# COMPACT_ATOMS: atom_id res chain seq x y z
N MET A 1 3.87 2.72 33.88
CA MET A 1 2.70 3.21 33.11
C MET A 1 1.47 2.66 33.79
N LEU A 2 0.44 3.49 33.95
CA LEU A 2 -0.83 3.15 34.58
C LEU A 2 -1.78 2.53 33.54
N LEU A 3 -2.82 1.81 34.00
CA LEU A 3 -3.77 1.10 33.14
C LEU A 3 -4.57 2.02 32.21
N ASP A 4 -4.67 3.30 32.55
CA ASP A 4 -5.31 4.38 31.79
C ASP A 4 -4.34 5.07 30.80
N GLU A 5 -3.22 4.44 30.47
CA GLU A 5 -2.20 4.95 29.53
C GLU A 5 -1.47 6.21 30.01
N SER A 6 -1.54 6.51 31.32
CA SER A 6 -0.83 7.63 31.94
C SER A 6 0.47 7.23 32.65
N CYS A 7 1.32 8.19 33.00
CA CYS A 7 2.55 7.98 33.78
C CYS A 7 2.85 9.14 34.73
N HIS A 8 3.63 8.84 35.79
CA HIS A 8 4.09 9.82 36.78
C HIS A 8 5.52 10.31 36.55
N PHE A 9 6.24 9.71 35.59
CA PHE A 9 7.59 10.12 35.25
C PHE A 9 7.90 9.87 33.78
N LEU A 10 8.90 10.59 33.29
CA LEU A 10 9.66 10.30 32.08
C LEU A 10 11.11 10.01 32.50
N ALA A 11 11.72 8.95 31.97
CA ALA A 11 13.14 8.69 32.13
C ALA A 11 13.81 8.55 30.76
N LEU A 12 14.94 9.23 30.53
CA LEU A 12 15.78 9.04 29.35
C LEU A 12 16.99 8.20 29.76
N ASP A 13 17.26 7.14 29.01
CA ASP A 13 18.33 6.19 29.29
C ASP A 13 19.51 6.42 28.33
N LEU A 14 20.70 6.65 28.91
CA LEU A 14 21.94 6.97 28.22
C LEU A 14 22.98 5.91 28.57
N ASP A 15 23.44 5.16 27.59
CA ASP A 15 24.48 4.12 27.78
C ASP A 15 25.71 4.40 26.90
N GLY A 16 26.86 3.86 27.33
CA GLY A 16 28.06 3.77 26.50
C GLY A 16 29.18 4.70 26.93
N ALA A 17 30.32 4.66 26.21
CA ALA A 17 31.54 5.33 26.64
C ALA A 17 31.45 6.88 26.70
N GLY A 18 30.46 7.50 26.07
CA GLY A 18 30.23 8.96 26.05
C GLY A 18 29.02 9.44 26.85
N TRP A 19 28.46 8.59 27.75
CA TRP A 19 27.22 8.91 28.47
C TRP A 19 27.31 10.21 29.29
N GLN A 20 28.50 10.55 29.77
CA GLN A 20 28.74 11.71 30.63
C GLN A 20 28.48 13.01 29.88
N GLU A 21 29.01 13.15 28.66
CA GLU A 21 28.77 14.37 27.90
C GLU A 21 27.39 14.34 27.20
N ASP A 22 26.76 13.17 27.01
CA ASP A 22 25.39 13.05 26.53
C ASP A 22 24.41 13.56 27.60
N ALA A 23 24.67 13.15 28.85
CA ALA A 23 23.94 13.62 30.01
C ALA A 23 24.11 15.13 30.19
N ALA A 24 25.34 15.65 30.06
CA ALA A 24 25.61 17.08 30.15
C ALA A 24 24.85 17.88 29.07
N ALA A 25 24.89 17.43 27.81
CA ALA A 25 24.18 18.08 26.70
C ALA A 25 22.66 18.12 26.92
N LEU A 26 22.08 17.02 27.41
CA LEU A 26 20.65 16.97 27.76
C LEU A 26 20.31 17.85 28.97
N VAL A 27 21.13 17.84 30.02
CA VAL A 27 20.96 18.70 31.20
C VAL A 27 20.98 20.18 30.79
N ASP A 28 21.86 20.59 29.88
CA ASP A 28 21.91 21.96 29.37
C ASP A 28 20.66 22.35 28.55
N VAL A 29 20.11 21.43 27.77
CA VAL A 29 18.83 21.66 27.06
C VAL A 29 17.69 21.85 28.06
N VAL A 30 17.65 20.98 29.07
CA VAL A 30 16.64 21.00 30.13
C VAL A 30 16.72 22.27 30.97
N LYS A 31 17.93 22.72 31.34
CA LYS A 31 18.18 23.99 32.04
C LYS A 31 17.66 25.17 31.23
N ASN A 32 17.89 25.20 29.92
CA ASN A 32 17.36 26.26 29.04
C ASN A 32 15.83 26.28 28.96
N LEU A 33 15.18 25.10 29.04
CA LEU A 33 13.72 24.99 29.10
C LEU A 33 13.13 25.24 30.51
N LYS A 34 14.00 25.48 31.50
CA LYS A 34 13.67 25.68 32.92
C LYS A 34 12.86 24.51 33.49
N LEU A 35 13.27 23.29 33.14
CA LEU A 35 12.63 22.06 33.62
C LEU A 35 13.45 21.43 34.76
N PRO A 36 12.81 20.91 35.83
CA PRO A 36 13.49 20.12 36.84
C PRO A 36 13.87 18.75 36.28
N VAL A 37 15.09 18.29 36.59
CA VAL A 37 15.60 16.97 36.20
C VAL A 37 16.48 16.41 37.31
N ALA A 38 16.45 15.09 37.47
CA ALA A 38 17.35 14.38 38.36
C ALA A 38 18.22 13.41 37.54
N LEU A 39 19.53 13.58 37.64
CA LEU A 39 20.50 12.72 36.96
C LEU A 39 20.90 11.57 37.88
N GLU A 40 20.72 10.33 37.44
CA GLU A 40 21.11 9.12 38.17
C GLU A 40 22.19 8.37 37.39
N ARG A 41 23.26 7.93 38.06
CA ARG A 41 24.21 6.98 37.46
C ARG A 41 23.54 5.60 37.30
N SER A 42 23.65 4.98 36.14
CA SER A 42 23.05 3.67 35.88
C SER A 42 23.56 2.59 36.84
N ARG A 43 22.84 1.47 36.90
CA ARG A 43 23.21 0.31 37.72
C ARG A 43 24.59 -0.26 37.37
N SER A 44 24.98 -0.22 36.09
CA SER A 44 26.26 -0.74 35.60
C SER A 44 27.43 0.23 35.82
N GLY A 45 27.14 1.51 36.09
CA GLY A 45 28.13 2.58 36.15
C GLY A 45 28.56 3.13 34.79
N ASN A 46 28.19 2.46 33.69
CA ASN A 46 28.57 2.80 32.32
C ASN A 46 27.43 3.50 31.55
N GLY A 47 26.62 4.27 32.27
CA GLY A 47 25.47 4.99 31.74
C GLY A 47 24.84 5.90 32.79
N ALA A 48 23.77 6.61 32.40
CA ALA A 48 22.95 7.41 33.28
C ALA A 48 21.50 7.47 32.84
N HIS A 49 20.62 7.74 33.80
CA HIS A 49 19.21 8.03 33.56
C HIS A 49 18.89 9.47 33.93
N LEU A 50 18.19 10.19 33.06
CA LEU A 50 17.62 11.50 33.37
C LEU A 50 16.15 11.34 33.72
N TRP A 51 15.80 11.62 34.97
CA TRP A 51 14.46 11.47 35.51
C TRP A 51 13.71 12.80 35.54
N PHE A 52 12.49 12.80 35.04
CA PHE A 52 11.53 13.90 35.09
C PHE A 52 10.28 13.41 35.80
N PHE A 53 9.86 14.08 36.87
CA PHE A 53 8.70 13.69 37.67
C PHE A 53 7.54 14.65 37.45
N PHE A 54 6.32 14.12 37.30
CA PHE A 54 5.10 14.90 37.12
C PHE A 54 4.34 15.02 38.43
N ASP A 55 3.68 16.17 38.67
CA ASP A 55 2.90 16.39 39.89
C ASP A 55 1.59 15.59 39.90
N GLN A 56 1.05 15.31 38.72
CA GLN A 56 -0.12 14.50 38.42
C GLN A 56 0.22 13.48 37.33
N ALA A 57 -0.60 12.45 37.19
CA ALA A 57 -0.46 11.51 36.08
C ALA A 57 -0.72 12.23 34.75
N VAL A 58 0.20 12.11 33.79
CA VAL A 58 0.08 12.69 32.45
C VAL A 58 -0.01 11.58 31.41
N ALA A 59 -0.64 11.83 30.26
CA ALA A 59 -0.71 10.84 29.20
C ALA A 59 0.71 10.44 28.74
N ALA A 60 0.97 9.14 28.60
CA ALA A 60 2.30 8.64 28.23
C ALA A 60 2.79 9.24 26.90
N ILE A 61 1.87 9.49 25.96
CA ILE A 61 2.15 10.18 24.70
C ILE A 61 2.71 11.60 24.90
N GLN A 62 2.21 12.36 25.87
CA GLN A 62 2.71 13.71 26.14
C GLN A 62 4.09 13.68 26.78
N ALA A 63 4.32 12.77 27.73
CA ALA A 63 5.63 12.55 28.32
C ALA A 63 6.67 12.15 27.26
N ARG A 64 6.31 11.26 26.34
CA ARG A 64 7.19 10.84 25.24
C ARG A 64 7.45 11.94 24.22
N ARG A 65 6.47 12.79 23.91
CA ARG A 65 6.67 13.97 23.05
C ARG A 65 7.66 14.94 23.66
N LEU A 66 7.61 15.16 24.98
CA LEU A 66 8.64 15.92 25.68
C LEU A 66 10.02 15.27 25.54
N GLY A 67 10.12 13.96 25.81
CA GLY A 67 11.38 13.22 25.66
C GLY A 67 11.97 13.31 24.25
N ALA A 68 11.15 13.13 23.22
CA ALA A 68 11.56 13.26 21.83
C ALA A 68 12.06 14.67 21.52
N HIS A 69 11.36 15.71 21.97
CA HIS A 69 11.79 17.10 21.80
C HIS A 69 13.14 17.38 22.49
N LEU A 70 13.31 16.93 23.73
CA LEU A 70 14.58 17.08 24.48
C LEU A 70 15.74 16.39 23.76
N LEU A 71 15.53 15.16 23.26
CA LEU A 71 16.52 14.43 22.48
C LEU A 71 16.82 15.13 21.15
N THR A 72 15.82 15.59 20.41
CA THR A 72 16.04 16.33 19.15
C THR A 72 16.91 17.57 19.41
N GLU A 73 16.62 18.31 20.48
CA GLU A 73 17.34 19.55 20.78
C GLU A 73 18.73 19.31 21.36
N ALA A 74 18.92 18.19 22.09
CA ALA A 74 20.24 17.73 22.50
C ALA A 74 21.06 17.25 21.30
N MET A 75 20.47 16.49 20.38
CA MET A 75 21.14 16.03 19.15
C MET A 75 21.57 17.18 18.23
N ASN A 76 20.82 18.28 18.22
CA ASN A 76 21.22 19.51 17.51
C ASN A 76 22.49 20.15 18.08
N ARG A 77 22.82 19.88 19.36
CA ARG A 77 24.05 20.33 20.04
C ARG A 77 25.16 19.26 20.02
N ARG A 78 24.79 17.99 20.21
CA ARG A 78 25.69 16.83 20.22
C ARG A 78 25.10 15.69 19.38
N PRO A 79 25.48 15.54 18.11
CA PRO A 79 24.92 14.52 17.23
C PRO A 79 25.36 13.09 17.58
N GLU A 80 26.41 12.95 18.40
CA GLU A 80 26.88 11.66 18.91
C GLU A 80 25.84 10.92 19.76
N ILE A 81 24.81 11.64 20.28
CA ILE A 81 23.68 11.06 21.03
C ILE A 81 22.93 9.99 20.22
N GLY A 82 23.10 9.92 18.90
CA GLY A 82 22.61 8.82 18.06
C GLY A 82 21.08 8.77 17.91
N LEU A 83 20.60 8.23 16.79
CA LEU A 83 19.15 8.10 16.55
C LEU A 83 18.50 6.98 17.37
N ASP A 84 19.28 6.02 17.86
CA ASP A 84 18.77 4.90 18.69
C ASP A 84 18.27 5.38 20.07
N SER A 85 18.71 6.56 20.52
CA SER A 85 18.30 7.16 21.80
C SER A 85 16.82 7.52 21.87
N TYR A 86 16.14 7.69 20.73
CA TYR A 86 14.68 7.89 20.70
C TYR A 86 13.90 6.66 21.19
N ASP A 87 14.50 5.47 21.14
CA ASP A 87 13.86 4.23 21.59
C ASP A 87 14.24 3.89 23.06
N ARG A 88 15.10 4.70 23.69
CA ARG A 88 15.61 4.55 25.06
C ARG A 88 14.98 5.55 26.04
N MET A 89 13.66 5.65 26.02
CA MET A 89 12.90 6.49 26.96
C MET A 89 11.77 5.71 27.63
N PHE A 90 11.45 6.04 28.88
CA PHE A 90 10.38 5.40 29.66
C PHE A 90 9.34 6.45 30.06
N PRO A 91 8.05 6.30 29.69
CA PRO A 91 7.46 5.19 28.95
C PRO A 91 8.05 5.05 27.54
N ASN A 92 8.26 3.81 27.07
CA ASN A 92 8.80 3.56 25.74
C ASN A 92 7.72 3.35 24.66
N GLN A 93 6.46 3.33 25.07
CA GLN A 93 5.27 3.20 24.22
C GLN A 93 4.19 4.17 24.69
N ASP A 94 3.33 4.61 23.77
CA ASP A 94 2.25 5.58 24.06
C ASP A 94 1.06 4.92 24.76
N THR A 95 0.88 3.61 24.56
CA THR A 95 -0.28 2.84 25.02
C THR A 95 0.18 1.51 25.59
N LEU A 96 -0.51 0.99 26.62
CA LEU A 96 -0.25 -0.36 27.13
C LEU A 96 -0.94 -1.43 26.25
N PRO A 97 -0.25 -2.53 25.92
CA PRO A 97 -0.92 -3.70 25.37
C PRO A 97 -1.91 -4.30 26.36
N ARG A 98 -3.06 -4.80 25.88
CA ARG A 98 -4.09 -5.43 26.72
C ARG A 98 -3.47 -6.56 27.55
N GLY A 99 -3.62 -6.48 28.88
CA GLY A 99 -3.09 -7.49 29.82
C GLY A 99 -1.56 -7.50 30.00
N GLY A 100 -0.83 -6.59 29.36
CA GLY A 100 0.64 -6.55 29.42
C GLY A 100 1.18 -5.56 30.46
N PHE A 101 2.35 -5.88 31.01
CA PHE A 101 3.16 -4.92 31.75
C PHE A 101 3.94 -4.04 30.77
N GLY A 102 4.10 -2.75 31.07
CA GLY A 102 4.98 -1.87 30.30
C GLY A 102 6.45 -2.29 30.39
N ASN A 103 7.32 -1.61 29.67
CA ASN A 103 8.74 -1.95 29.70
C ASN A 103 9.37 -1.65 31.07
N LEU A 104 10.26 -2.55 31.49
CA LEU A 104 10.86 -2.53 32.81
C LEU A 104 12.06 -1.58 32.82
N ILE A 105 12.08 -0.68 33.80
CA ILE A 105 13.24 0.15 34.14
C ILE A 105 13.70 -0.22 35.55
N ALA A 106 15.01 -0.29 35.73
CA ALA A 106 15.62 -0.44 37.04
C ALA A 106 15.44 0.85 37.84
N LEU A 107 14.79 0.79 39.00
CA LEU A 107 14.64 1.97 39.86
C LEU A 107 15.97 2.35 40.54
N PRO A 108 16.17 3.65 40.88
CA PRO A 108 17.35 4.13 41.59
C PRO A 108 17.54 3.54 42.99
N LEU A 109 18.73 3.77 43.57
CA LEU A 109 19.08 3.47 44.97
C LEU A 109 19.07 1.98 45.35
N GLN A 110 19.36 1.10 44.38
CA GLN A 110 19.46 -0.33 44.65
C GLN A 110 20.62 -0.65 45.60
N LYS A 111 20.34 -1.39 46.68
CA LYS A 111 21.30 -1.67 47.78
C LYS A 111 22.68 -2.14 47.29
N ALA A 112 22.73 -3.10 46.37
CA ALA A 112 23.99 -3.67 45.88
C ALA A 112 24.77 -2.68 45.00
N ALA A 113 24.09 -2.02 44.05
CA ALA A 113 24.71 -1.03 43.16
C ALA A 113 25.19 0.20 43.93
N ARG A 114 24.41 0.66 44.91
CA ARG A 114 24.75 1.81 45.77
C ARG A 114 26.00 1.56 46.59
N LYS A 115 26.21 0.35 47.11
CA LYS A 115 27.45 -0.01 47.82
C LYS A 115 28.69 0.13 46.92
N ALA A 116 28.52 0.00 45.61
CA ALA A 116 29.58 0.18 44.62
C ALA A 116 29.64 1.61 44.04
N GLY A 117 28.86 2.57 44.57
CA GLY A 117 28.84 3.96 44.06
C GLY A 117 28.06 4.14 42.75
N HIS A 118 27.13 3.22 42.45
CA HIS A 118 26.23 3.24 41.28
C HIS A 118 24.77 3.35 41.72
N SER A 119 23.85 3.60 40.77
CA SER A 119 22.42 3.82 41.08
C SER A 119 22.18 4.92 42.13
N MET A 120 22.92 6.01 41.99
CA MET A 120 22.86 7.18 42.86
C MET A 120 22.63 8.43 42.02
N PHE A 121 21.89 9.39 42.58
CA PHE A 121 21.71 10.71 42.00
C PHE A 121 22.98 11.54 42.11
N LEU A 122 23.28 12.26 41.04
CA LEU A 122 24.50 13.02 40.84
C LEU A 122 24.22 14.53 40.79
N ASN A 123 25.18 15.31 41.28
CA ASN A 123 25.21 16.76 41.10
C ASN A 123 25.69 17.16 39.69
N ASP A 124 25.75 18.47 39.43
CA ASP A 124 26.22 19.03 38.14
C ASP A 124 27.68 18.63 37.81
N SER A 125 28.48 18.25 38.80
CA SER A 125 29.86 17.77 38.65
C SER A 125 29.96 16.24 38.51
N LEU A 126 28.82 15.56 38.32
CA LEU A 126 28.71 14.09 38.20
C LEU A 126 29.13 13.33 39.47
N GLU A 127 29.16 14.01 40.62
CA GLU A 127 29.46 13.42 41.92
C GLU A 127 28.16 13.04 42.64
N PRO A 128 28.12 11.90 43.34
CA PRO A 128 26.91 11.50 44.05
C PRO A 128 26.58 12.45 45.22
N PHE A 129 25.31 12.83 45.36
CA PHE A 129 24.86 13.59 46.53
C PHE A 129 25.12 12.82 47.83
N VAL A 130 25.62 13.52 48.85
CA VAL A 130 25.89 12.95 50.18
C VAL A 130 24.60 12.39 50.80
N ASP A 131 23.53 13.19 50.78
CA ASP A 131 22.19 12.76 51.20
C ASP A 131 21.25 12.65 49.98
N GLN A 132 21.09 11.42 49.52
CA GLN A 132 20.22 11.05 48.41
C GLN A 132 18.73 11.32 48.71
N TRP A 133 18.30 11.20 49.97
CA TRP A 133 16.91 11.37 50.36
C TRP A 133 16.54 12.84 50.48
N ALA A 134 17.43 13.66 51.07
CA ALA A 134 17.27 15.11 51.07
C ALA A 134 17.22 15.67 49.65
N PHE A 135 18.08 15.17 48.75
CA PHE A 135 18.02 15.53 47.33
C PHE A 135 16.67 15.16 46.71
N LEU A 136 16.21 13.91 46.85
CA LEU A 136 14.90 13.47 46.33
C LEU A 136 13.74 14.32 46.86
N GLY A 137 13.79 14.72 48.13
CA GLY A 137 12.81 15.62 48.75
C GLY A 137 12.82 17.04 48.17
N SER A 138 13.93 17.47 47.57
CA SER A 138 14.08 18.81 46.95
C SER A 138 13.60 18.87 45.49
N ILE A 139 13.34 17.73 44.85
CA ILE A 139 12.97 17.68 43.43
C ILE A 139 11.59 18.30 43.22
N HIS A 140 11.56 19.35 42.41
CA HIS A 140 10.32 19.96 41.96
C HIS A 140 9.66 19.10 40.87
N ARG A 141 8.34 18.91 40.95
CA ARG A 141 7.57 18.14 39.96
C ARG A 141 7.03 19.07 38.86
N ILE A 142 6.95 18.54 37.65
CA ILE A 142 6.46 19.25 36.46
C ILE A 142 4.94 19.22 36.44
N LYS A 143 4.31 20.38 36.26
CA LYS A 143 2.86 20.50 36.10
C LYS A 143 2.40 20.09 34.69
N PRO A 144 1.25 19.39 34.50
CA PRO A 144 0.69 19.04 33.20
C PRO A 144 0.50 20.23 32.25
N THR A 145 0.16 21.40 32.78
CA THR A 145 0.02 22.64 32.01
C THR A 145 1.35 23.03 31.37
N ARG A 146 2.43 23.03 32.14
CA ARG A 146 3.78 23.34 31.67
C ARG A 146 4.28 22.31 30.65
N LEU A 147 4.01 21.03 30.87
CA LEU A 147 4.29 19.97 29.89
C LEU A 147 3.59 20.25 28.55
N SER A 148 2.29 20.54 28.61
CA SER A 148 1.47 20.80 27.43
C SER A 148 1.94 22.03 26.65
N GLU A 149 2.34 23.10 27.33
CA GLU A 149 2.93 24.30 26.71
C GLU A 149 4.17 23.97 25.88
N ILE A 150 5.12 23.20 26.46
CA ILE A 150 6.38 22.86 25.81
C ILE A 150 6.13 21.95 24.60
N VAL A 151 5.29 20.93 24.76
CA VAL A 151 4.94 20.02 23.66
C VAL A 151 4.24 20.77 22.53
N THR A 152 3.26 21.62 22.84
CA THR A 152 2.54 22.43 21.84
C THR A 152 3.48 23.40 21.11
N HIS A 153 4.44 24.00 21.83
CA HIS A 153 5.43 24.88 21.22
C HIS A 153 6.40 24.12 20.31
N ALA A 154 6.83 22.92 20.72
CA ALA A 154 7.69 22.05 19.92
C ALA A 154 6.98 21.56 18.65
N GLU A 155 5.69 21.23 18.74
CA GLU A 155 4.85 20.85 17.60
C GLU A 155 4.67 21.99 16.60
N ARG A 156 4.42 23.22 17.10
CA ARG A 156 4.31 24.42 16.25
C ARG A 156 5.60 24.80 15.54
N THR A 157 6.75 24.51 16.14
CA THR A 157 8.07 24.76 15.55
C THR A 157 8.57 23.58 14.72
N ASN A 158 7.77 22.52 14.55
CA ASN A 158 8.08 21.30 13.78
C ASN A 158 9.35 20.56 14.26
N ARG A 159 9.74 20.74 15.53
CA ARG A 159 10.99 20.21 16.13
C ARG A 159 10.83 18.87 16.85
N VAL A 160 9.71 18.16 16.66
CA VAL A 160 9.42 16.98 17.48
C VAL A 160 10.12 15.72 16.99
N VAL A 161 10.28 15.52 15.67
CA VAL A 161 11.20 14.55 15.02
C VAL A 161 11.31 14.94 13.53
N PRO A 162 12.45 15.45 13.01
CA PRO A 162 12.57 15.85 11.60
C PRO A 162 12.85 14.65 10.68
N VAL A 163 12.05 13.59 10.77
CA VAL A 163 12.23 12.35 9.99
C VAL A 163 11.03 12.12 9.07
N ARG A 164 11.31 11.79 7.81
CA ARG A 164 10.31 11.56 6.75
C ARG A 164 9.38 10.40 7.10
N MET A 165 8.07 10.62 6.92
CA MET A 165 7.09 9.54 6.87
C MET A 165 7.13 8.85 5.50
N PRO A 166 7.27 7.51 5.44
CA PRO A 166 7.03 6.79 4.21
C PRO A 166 5.58 7.03 3.77
N PRO A 167 5.32 7.34 2.49
CA PRO A 167 3.95 7.50 2.01
C PRO A 167 3.15 6.22 2.28
N SER A 168 2.02 6.36 2.98
CA SER A 168 1.03 5.30 3.15
C SER A 168 0.06 5.33 1.96
N ASP A 169 0.30 4.48 0.97
CA ASP A 169 -0.48 4.44 -0.28
C ASP A 169 -1.92 3.92 -0.15
N GLU A 170 -2.51 3.82 1.05
CA GLU A 170 -3.88 3.31 1.11
C GLU A 170 -4.94 4.29 0.57
N PHE A 171 -4.77 5.62 0.61
CA PHE A 171 -5.82 6.56 0.14
C PHE A 171 -5.37 7.95 -0.40
N SER A 172 -4.17 8.14 -0.95
CA SER A 172 -3.84 9.44 -1.59
C SER A 172 -4.18 9.42 -3.07
N LEU A 173 -5.35 9.96 -3.43
CA LEU A 173 -5.81 10.13 -4.82
C LEU A 173 -5.10 11.28 -5.58
N THR A 174 -4.11 11.96 -5.00
CA THR A 174 -3.35 13.02 -5.70
C THR A 174 -1.86 13.12 -5.31
N PRO A 175 -1.03 12.09 -5.60
CA PRO A 175 0.42 12.18 -5.36
C PRO A 175 1.14 13.25 -6.20
N TRP A 176 0.58 13.64 -7.35
CA TRP A 176 1.12 14.66 -8.26
C TRP A 176 0.88 16.10 -7.81
N LYS A 177 0.13 16.33 -6.73
CA LYS A 177 -0.02 17.64 -6.09
C LYS A 177 0.98 17.87 -4.95
N ALA A 178 1.71 16.84 -4.52
CA ALA A 178 2.80 17.01 -3.58
C ALA A 178 4.02 17.62 -4.29
N SER A 179 4.72 18.57 -3.66
CA SER A 179 5.92 19.15 -4.28
C SER A 179 6.94 18.04 -4.60
N PRO A 180 7.73 18.15 -5.67
CA PRO A 180 8.75 17.16 -6.03
C PRO A 180 9.72 16.84 -4.89
N SER A 181 9.87 17.76 -3.94
CA SER A 181 10.77 17.62 -2.80
C SER A 181 10.09 17.06 -1.53
N ARG A 182 8.76 17.17 -1.40
CA ARG A 182 8.01 16.82 -0.18
C ARG A 182 8.60 17.42 1.12
N ILE A 183 9.34 18.53 0.99
CA ILE A 183 10.02 19.25 2.08
C ILE A 183 8.98 20.17 2.77
N PRO A 184 8.79 20.08 4.11
CA PRO A 184 8.17 21.16 4.85
C PRO A 184 9.06 22.42 4.75
N PRO A 185 8.50 23.62 4.53
CA PRO A 185 9.28 24.83 4.70
C PRO A 185 9.77 24.88 6.15
N ASP A 186 11.09 24.79 6.36
CA ASP A 186 11.69 24.93 7.68
C ASP A 186 12.45 26.25 7.74
N ASN A 187 12.23 26.96 8.84
CA ASN A 187 12.65 28.33 9.07
C ASN A 187 14.18 28.38 9.12
N GLY A 188 14.75 29.11 8.15
CA GLY A 188 16.18 29.23 7.96
C GLY A 188 16.91 29.62 9.25
N ILE A 189 17.69 28.69 9.78
CA ILE A 189 18.79 29.03 10.68
C ILE A 189 19.97 29.34 9.76
N GLU A 190 20.24 30.64 9.59
CA GLU A 190 21.46 31.13 8.95
C GLU A 190 22.67 30.75 9.80
N THR A 191 23.20 29.55 9.59
CA THR A 191 24.58 29.25 9.97
C THR A 191 25.42 29.29 8.69
N ALA A 192 25.95 30.48 8.41
CA ALA A 192 26.90 30.69 7.32
C ALA A 192 28.15 29.84 7.58
N MET A 193 28.37 28.84 6.72
CA MET A 193 29.55 28.01 6.78
C MET A 193 30.67 28.67 5.97
N VAL A 194 31.82 28.90 6.59
CA VAL A 194 33.06 29.27 5.90
C VAL A 194 33.93 28.02 5.85
N GLY A 195 33.95 27.32 4.71
CA GLY A 195 34.74 26.11 4.54
C GLY A 195 34.54 25.41 3.19
N LYS A 196 35.46 24.50 2.85
CA LYS A 196 35.39 23.64 1.66
C LYS A 196 35.27 22.19 2.13
N LEU A 197 34.05 21.65 2.11
CA LEU A 197 33.76 20.29 2.54
C LEU A 197 34.33 19.28 1.54
N GLU A 198 35.09 18.30 2.02
CA GLU A 198 35.52 17.17 1.21
C GLU A 198 34.54 16.01 1.36
N ILE A 199 34.08 15.50 0.22
CA ILE A 199 33.20 14.33 0.14
C ILE A 199 33.94 13.28 -0.67
N VAL A 200 34.20 12.12 -0.08
CA VAL A 200 34.77 10.97 -0.79
C VAL A 200 33.63 10.09 -1.26
N PHE A 201 33.52 9.88 -2.57
CA PHE A 201 32.48 9.03 -3.15
C PHE A 201 33.10 7.69 -3.57
N SER A 202 32.83 6.65 -2.80
CA SER A 202 33.26 5.27 -3.07
C SER A 202 31.99 4.40 -3.19
N ASP A 203 31.84 3.37 -2.37
CA ASP A 203 30.61 2.60 -2.17
C ASP A 203 29.51 3.44 -1.48
N LYS A 204 29.92 4.41 -0.65
CA LYS A 204 29.08 5.40 0.04
C LYS A 204 29.63 6.81 -0.17
N LEU A 205 28.88 7.79 0.31
CA LEU A 205 29.30 9.20 0.40
C LEU A 205 29.89 9.44 1.79
N TYR A 206 31.21 9.48 1.89
CA TYR A 206 31.91 9.75 3.14
C TYR A 206 32.15 11.25 3.27
N ILE A 207 31.61 11.84 4.32
CA ILE A 207 31.60 13.28 4.57
C ILE A 207 32.40 13.55 5.83
N SER A 208 33.44 14.39 5.76
CA SER A 208 34.27 14.72 6.92
C SER A 208 33.47 15.48 7.98
N LYS A 209 33.56 15.04 9.25
CA LYS A 209 32.93 15.69 10.41
C LYS A 209 33.64 16.97 10.84
N ALA A 210 34.94 17.10 10.54
CA ALA A 210 35.81 18.15 11.09
C ALA A 210 35.31 19.57 10.80
N GLN A 211 34.68 19.76 9.64
CA GLN A 211 34.19 21.07 9.20
C GLN A 211 32.71 21.28 9.51
N LEU A 212 31.95 20.23 9.87
CA LEU A 212 30.50 20.30 10.05
C LEU A 212 30.14 20.67 11.49
N THR A 213 29.23 21.63 11.64
CA THR A 213 28.57 21.92 12.92
C THR A 213 27.67 20.75 13.34
N PRO A 214 27.41 20.58 14.64
CA PRO A 214 26.43 19.62 15.16
C PRO A 214 25.10 19.58 14.39
N THR A 215 24.49 20.74 14.17
CA THR A 215 23.21 20.86 13.46
C THR A 215 23.30 20.38 12.00
N GLN A 216 24.40 20.68 11.31
CA GLN A 216 24.61 20.21 9.94
C GLN A 216 24.83 18.69 9.89
N ARG A 217 25.61 18.13 10.84
CA ARG A 217 25.80 16.67 10.95
C ARG A 217 24.45 15.97 11.14
N ASN A 218 23.59 16.49 12.02
CA ASN A 218 22.27 15.93 12.26
C ASN A 218 21.39 15.97 11.00
N ARG A 219 21.34 17.12 10.30
CA ARG A 219 20.60 17.25 9.02
C ARG A 219 21.10 16.30 7.94
N ILE A 220 22.41 16.06 7.86
CA ILE A 220 23.01 15.11 6.93
C ILE A 220 22.61 13.67 7.29
N LEU A 221 22.67 13.27 8.56
CA LEU A 221 22.22 11.95 9.02
C LEU A 221 20.74 11.70 8.68
N HIS A 222 19.90 12.72 8.83
CA HIS A 222 18.47 12.63 8.51
C HIS A 222 18.15 12.40 7.03
N LEU A 223 19.08 12.67 6.09
CA LEU A 223 18.89 12.34 4.67
C LEU A 223 18.75 10.82 4.45
N ALA A 224 19.39 10.02 5.30
CA ALA A 224 19.37 8.57 5.24
C ALA A 224 18.48 7.96 6.34
N ALA A 225 17.52 8.71 6.87
CA ALA A 225 16.61 8.24 7.93
C ALA A 225 15.14 8.39 7.54
N PHE A 226 14.31 7.42 7.94
CA PHE A 226 12.86 7.46 7.75
C PHE A 226 12.12 6.79 8.92
N GLN A 227 10.85 7.15 9.11
CA GLN A 227 10.01 6.61 10.19
C GLN A 227 9.63 5.16 9.89
N ASN A 228 9.67 4.26 10.88
CA ASN A 228 9.32 2.85 10.71
C ASN A 228 7.80 2.62 10.84
N PRO A 229 7.05 2.36 9.77
CA PRO A 229 5.59 2.24 9.85
C PRO A 229 5.13 1.07 10.71
N GLU A 230 5.95 0.02 10.84
CA GLU A 230 5.63 -1.12 11.71
C GLU A 230 5.60 -0.74 13.18
N PHE A 231 6.46 0.20 13.61
CA PHE A 231 6.44 0.74 14.96
C PHE A 231 5.11 1.46 15.23
N TYR A 232 4.74 2.41 14.37
CA TYR A 232 3.51 3.20 14.52
C TYR A 232 2.25 2.33 14.41
N LYS A 233 2.27 1.30 13.55
CA LYS A 233 1.16 0.36 13.43
C LYS A 233 1.03 -0.52 14.67
N ALA A 234 2.14 -1.06 15.19
CA ALA A 234 2.13 -1.84 16.42
C ALA A 234 1.63 -0.98 17.60
N GLN A 235 2.09 0.26 17.67
CA GLN A 235 1.65 1.24 18.66
C GLN A 235 0.14 1.53 18.56
N ALA A 236 -0.39 1.82 17.37
CA ALA A 236 -1.82 2.09 17.17
C ALA A 236 -2.71 0.88 17.50
N MET A 237 -2.20 -0.34 17.28
CA MET A 237 -2.90 -1.60 17.61
C MET A 237 -2.65 -2.05 19.06
N ARG A 238 -1.95 -1.25 19.88
CA ARG A 238 -1.57 -1.60 21.26
C ARG A 238 -0.83 -2.95 21.34
N LEU A 239 0.07 -3.21 20.40
CA LEU A 239 0.96 -4.38 20.36
C LEU A 239 2.38 -4.01 20.80
N PRO A 240 3.20 -4.97 21.27
CA PRO A 240 4.57 -4.70 21.73
C PRO A 240 5.48 -4.06 20.65
N THR A 241 6.20 -3.00 21.06
CA THR A 241 7.16 -2.22 20.24
C THR A 241 8.63 -2.49 20.55
N TYR A 242 8.94 -3.34 21.53
CA TYR A 242 10.29 -3.59 22.09
C TYR A 242 11.41 -3.88 21.05
N ASP A 243 11.08 -4.48 19.90
CA ASP A 243 12.05 -4.83 18.84
C ASP A 243 11.73 -4.15 17.50
N LYS A 244 11.08 -2.98 17.55
CA LYS A 244 10.73 -2.19 16.37
C LYS A 244 11.34 -0.80 16.56
N PRO A 245 12.44 -0.45 15.88
CA PRO A 245 12.99 0.89 16.01
C PRO A 245 12.00 1.90 15.46
N ARG A 246 11.87 3.07 16.08
CA ARG A 246 10.94 4.12 15.62
C ARG A 246 11.43 4.78 14.34
N ILE A 247 12.74 4.91 14.19
CA ILE A 247 13.42 5.50 13.04
C ILE A 247 14.37 4.45 12.47
N ILE A 248 14.32 4.24 11.17
CA ILE A 248 15.31 3.43 10.45
C ILE A 248 16.33 4.38 9.87
N ALA A 249 17.59 4.23 10.29
CA ALA A 249 18.73 4.99 9.79
C ALA A 249 19.65 4.07 8.96
N CYS A 250 19.95 4.50 7.74
CA CYS A 250 20.85 3.82 6.81
C CYS A 250 22.22 4.51 6.68
N ALA A 251 22.44 5.60 7.43
CA ALA A 251 23.75 6.22 7.55
C ALA A 251 24.63 5.44 8.54
N GLU A 252 25.93 5.39 8.26
CA GLU A 252 26.91 4.86 9.20
C GLU A 252 27.71 6.03 9.78
N ASP A 253 27.80 6.08 11.11
CA ASP A 253 28.53 7.13 11.82
C ASP A 253 29.91 6.64 12.25
N TYR A 254 30.96 7.12 11.58
CA TYR A 254 32.35 6.82 11.91
C TYR A 254 32.95 7.95 12.77
N PRO A 255 34.04 7.72 13.51
CA PRO A 255 34.65 8.75 14.35
C PRO A 255 34.94 10.08 13.61
N GLU A 256 35.47 10.01 12.39
CA GLU A 256 35.84 11.19 11.61
C GLU A 256 34.90 11.50 10.44
N HIS A 257 34.03 10.56 10.05
CA HIS A 257 33.24 10.65 8.83
C HIS A 257 31.78 10.23 9.06
N ILE A 258 30.86 10.86 8.34
CA ILE A 258 29.49 10.37 8.18
C ILE A 258 29.41 9.69 6.81
N ALA A 259 28.99 8.43 6.76
CA ALA A 259 28.82 7.71 5.51
C ALA A 259 27.33 7.62 5.15
N LEU A 260 26.92 8.33 4.10
CA LEU A 260 25.57 8.26 3.55
C LEU A 260 25.46 7.25 2.40
N PRO A 261 24.32 6.57 2.25
CA PRO A 261 24.02 5.79 1.05
C PRO A 261 24.14 6.65 -0.22
N ARG A 262 24.66 6.06 -1.30
CA ARG A 262 24.96 6.76 -2.56
C ARG A 262 23.77 7.47 -3.19
N GLY A 263 22.56 6.91 -3.02
CA GLY A 263 21.33 7.47 -3.55
C GLY A 263 20.93 8.81 -2.93
N CYS A 264 21.52 9.16 -1.79
CA CYS A 264 21.31 10.45 -1.12
C CYS A 264 22.11 11.59 -1.76
N LEU A 265 22.90 11.35 -2.82
CA LEU A 265 23.79 12.35 -3.41
C LEU A 265 23.05 13.62 -3.88
N ASP A 266 21.93 13.45 -4.58
CA ASP A 266 21.15 14.58 -5.12
C ASP A 266 20.58 15.43 -3.99
N GLU A 267 20.10 14.78 -2.93
CA GLU A 267 19.58 15.46 -1.73
C GLU A 267 20.69 16.15 -0.94
N LEU A 268 21.84 15.51 -0.78
CA LEU A 268 23.02 16.10 -0.14
C LEU A 268 23.49 17.34 -0.91
N LYS A 269 23.60 17.26 -2.24
CA LYS A 269 23.95 18.42 -3.08
C LYS A 269 22.95 19.55 -2.91
N SER A 270 21.66 19.24 -2.86
CA SER A 270 20.59 20.23 -2.64
C SER A 270 20.70 20.88 -1.26
N LEU A 271 20.92 20.08 -0.22
CA LEU A 271 21.14 20.54 1.16
C LEU A 271 22.34 21.49 1.26
N LEU A 272 23.48 21.10 0.69
CA LEU A 272 24.71 21.90 0.71
C LEU A 272 24.55 23.20 -0.10
N ARG A 273 23.85 23.17 -1.24
CA ARG A 273 23.52 24.37 -2.02
C ARG A 273 22.63 25.33 -1.23
N ARG A 274 21.61 24.80 -0.54
CA ARG A 274 20.70 25.57 0.32
C ARG A 274 21.46 26.28 1.44
N ASP A 275 22.37 25.56 2.07
CA ASP A 275 23.18 26.05 3.18
C ASP A 275 24.44 26.82 2.71
N LYS A 276 24.56 27.09 1.39
CA LYS A 276 25.67 27.81 0.75
C LYS A 276 27.06 27.24 1.07
N VAL A 277 27.14 25.93 1.29
CA VAL A 277 28.39 25.21 1.60
C VAL A 277 29.12 24.87 0.30
N ARG A 278 30.37 25.31 0.17
CA ARG A 278 31.24 24.86 -0.92
C ARG A 278 31.75 23.45 -0.62
N TYR A 279 31.71 22.57 -1.61
CA TYR A 279 32.19 21.19 -1.47
C TYR A 279 33.01 20.74 -2.68
N ARG A 280 33.86 19.72 -2.46
CA ARG A 280 34.58 18.98 -3.51
C ARG A 280 34.28 17.50 -3.35
N ILE A 281 33.89 16.85 -4.44
CA ILE A 281 33.71 15.40 -4.48
C ILE A 281 34.98 14.78 -5.04
N LYS A 282 35.61 13.89 -4.26
CA LYS A 282 36.67 12.99 -4.70
C LYS A 282 36.02 11.67 -5.07
N ASP A 283 35.86 11.43 -6.36
CA ASP A 283 35.23 10.21 -6.87
C ASP A 283 36.26 9.07 -6.91
N LEU A 284 36.03 8.06 -6.09
CA LEU A 284 36.80 6.81 -5.95
C LEU A 284 35.95 5.59 -6.33
N ARG A 285 34.82 5.80 -7.01
CA ARG A 285 34.02 4.70 -7.57
C ARG A 285 34.77 3.98 -8.65
N VAL A 286 34.42 2.72 -8.84
CA VAL A 286 34.92 1.88 -9.92
C VAL A 286 34.10 2.17 -11.17
N THR A 287 34.76 2.69 -12.20
CA THR A 287 34.17 2.90 -13.54
C THR A 287 33.95 1.59 -14.28
N GLY A 288 34.64 0.53 -13.86
CA GLY A 288 34.65 -0.78 -14.49
C GLY A 288 35.71 -0.94 -15.56
N SER A 289 35.88 -2.17 -16.01
CA SER A 289 36.72 -2.52 -17.15
C SER A 289 35.93 -2.33 -18.44
N PRO A 290 36.50 -1.69 -19.49
CA PRO A 290 35.85 -1.57 -20.79
C PRO A 290 35.44 -2.93 -21.35
N LEU A 291 34.25 -2.99 -21.95
CA LEU A 291 33.68 -4.18 -22.56
C LEU A 291 33.10 -3.83 -23.92
N GLU A 292 33.70 -4.37 -24.98
CA GLU A 292 33.16 -4.26 -26.33
C GLU A 292 31.99 -5.22 -26.49
N ILE A 293 30.78 -4.67 -26.54
CA ILE A 293 29.55 -5.45 -26.65
C ILE A 293 28.48 -4.66 -27.39
N SER A 294 27.79 -5.35 -28.30
CA SER A 294 26.71 -4.76 -29.09
C SER A 294 25.37 -5.34 -28.67
N PHE A 295 24.32 -4.52 -28.76
CA PHE A 295 22.94 -4.95 -28.57
C PHE A 295 22.31 -5.34 -29.90
N SER A 296 21.79 -6.56 -29.98
CA SER A 296 21.30 -7.18 -31.22
C SER A 296 19.78 -7.06 -31.41
N GLY A 297 19.07 -6.36 -30.52
CA GLY A 297 17.62 -6.19 -30.57
C GLY A 297 17.16 -4.78 -30.99
N SER A 298 15.85 -4.56 -30.98
CA SER A 298 15.25 -3.22 -31.08
C SER A 298 14.43 -2.91 -29.82
N LEU A 299 14.55 -1.67 -29.32
CA LEU A 299 13.74 -1.18 -28.21
C LEU A 299 12.40 -0.66 -28.72
N ARG A 300 11.34 -0.87 -27.93
CA ARG A 300 10.03 -0.24 -28.15
C ARG A 300 10.10 1.26 -27.86
N SER A 301 9.20 2.06 -28.43
CA SER A 301 9.11 3.52 -28.21
C SER A 301 9.08 3.91 -26.72
N GLU A 302 8.29 3.20 -25.91
CA GLU A 302 8.21 3.41 -24.47
C GLU A 302 9.55 3.10 -23.77
N GLN A 303 10.24 2.04 -24.21
CA GLN A 303 11.55 1.65 -23.66
C GLN A 303 12.64 2.68 -24.01
N ILE A 304 12.59 3.26 -25.22
CA ILE A 304 13.52 4.34 -25.62
C ILE A 304 13.37 5.57 -24.72
N THR A 305 12.15 5.91 -24.34
CA THR A 305 11.89 7.03 -23.42
C THR A 305 12.46 6.73 -22.03
N ALA A 306 12.25 5.50 -21.54
CA ALA A 306 12.80 5.05 -20.26
C ALA A 306 14.34 5.02 -20.25
N THR A 307 14.99 4.51 -21.31
CA THR A 307 16.45 4.44 -21.38
C THR A 307 17.08 5.83 -21.43
N LYS A 308 16.52 6.78 -22.18
CA LYS A 308 17.00 8.17 -22.19
C LYS A 308 16.95 8.80 -20.79
N ALA A 309 15.84 8.61 -20.07
CA ALA A 309 15.70 9.11 -18.70
C ALA A 309 16.72 8.48 -17.74
N LEU A 310 16.98 7.17 -17.87
CA LEU A 310 17.94 6.44 -17.04
C LEU A 310 19.40 6.80 -17.37
N LEU A 311 19.77 6.90 -18.65
CA LEU A 311 21.15 7.16 -19.08
C LEU A 311 21.70 8.51 -18.65
N SER A 312 20.82 9.52 -18.56
CA SER A 312 21.18 10.86 -18.07
C SER A 312 21.67 10.87 -16.62
N HIS A 313 21.51 9.75 -15.90
CA HIS A 313 21.92 9.59 -14.51
C HIS A 313 22.83 8.37 -14.34
N GLU A 314 23.76 8.45 -13.39
CA GLU A 314 24.64 7.32 -13.06
C GLU A 314 23.91 6.28 -12.19
N THR A 315 22.94 6.73 -11.38
CA THR A 315 22.15 5.88 -10.49
C THR A 315 20.66 6.16 -10.66
N GLY A 316 19.84 5.11 -10.57
CA GLY A 316 18.39 5.26 -10.62
C GLY A 316 17.60 3.97 -10.50
N VAL A 317 16.29 4.14 -10.31
CA VAL A 317 15.31 3.05 -10.32
C VAL A 317 14.36 3.20 -11.50
N LEU A 318 14.14 2.08 -12.20
CA LEU A 318 13.05 1.91 -13.17
C LEU A 318 11.89 1.18 -12.48
N ALA A 319 10.78 1.89 -12.31
CA ALA A 319 9.52 1.33 -11.80
C ALA A 319 8.61 0.99 -12.98
N ALA A 320 8.62 -0.28 -13.42
CA ALA A 320 7.87 -0.72 -14.59
C ALA A 320 7.37 -2.17 -14.45
N THR A 321 6.17 -2.43 -14.98
CA THR A 321 5.51 -3.74 -14.86
C THR A 321 6.36 -4.90 -15.42
N THR A 322 6.02 -6.14 -15.09
CA THR A 322 6.74 -7.34 -15.56
C THR A 322 6.77 -7.46 -17.10
N ALA A 323 5.75 -6.95 -17.79
CA ALA A 323 5.64 -7.02 -19.25
C ALA A 323 6.37 -5.89 -20.01
N PHE A 324 6.95 -4.91 -19.30
CA PHE A 324 7.69 -3.80 -19.92
C PHE A 324 9.01 -4.24 -20.61
N GLY A 325 9.51 -5.44 -20.31
CA GLY A 325 10.80 -5.91 -20.85
C GLY A 325 12.01 -5.32 -20.12
N LYS A 326 11.96 -5.27 -18.78
CA LYS A 326 13.04 -4.74 -17.92
C LYS A 326 14.40 -5.36 -18.23
N THR A 327 14.45 -6.67 -18.45
CA THR A 327 15.69 -7.40 -18.78
C THR A 327 16.28 -6.97 -20.12
N VAL A 328 15.44 -6.73 -21.14
CA VAL A 328 15.88 -6.26 -22.46
C VAL A 328 16.42 -4.84 -22.37
N LEU A 329 15.72 -3.96 -21.65
CA LEU A 329 16.18 -2.61 -21.36
C LEU A 329 17.53 -2.63 -20.63
N ALA A 330 17.69 -3.49 -19.64
CA ALA A 330 18.92 -3.61 -18.88
C ALA A 330 20.08 -4.15 -19.72
N ALA A 331 19.84 -5.13 -20.61
CA ALA A 331 20.82 -5.58 -21.58
C ALA A 331 21.29 -4.41 -22.47
N TRP A 332 20.35 -3.63 -23.01
CA TRP A 332 20.67 -2.42 -23.77
C TRP A 332 21.51 -1.42 -22.97
N MET A 333 21.17 -1.18 -21.69
CA MET A 333 21.94 -0.32 -20.79
C MET A 333 23.37 -0.84 -20.53
N ILE A 334 23.58 -2.17 -20.49
CA ILE A 334 24.93 -2.76 -20.37
C ILE A 334 25.75 -2.42 -21.62
N ALA A 335 25.17 -2.61 -22.81
CA ALA A 335 25.84 -2.30 -24.07
C ALA A 335 26.19 -0.81 -24.20
N GLU A 336 25.24 0.07 -23.90
CA GLU A 336 25.45 1.51 -23.99
C GLU A 336 26.51 2.02 -22.99
N ARG A 337 26.59 1.42 -21.79
CA ARG A 337 27.62 1.78 -20.80
C ARG A 337 28.99 1.19 -21.14
N GLY A 338 29.06 0.08 -21.87
CA GLY A 338 30.30 -0.50 -22.38
C GLY A 338 31.32 -0.90 -21.31
N VAL A 339 30.88 -1.29 -20.12
CA VAL A 339 31.74 -1.70 -19.00
C VAL A 339 31.27 -3.00 -18.36
N ASN A 340 32.15 -3.66 -17.62
CA ASN A 340 31.80 -4.87 -16.89
C ASN A 340 30.62 -4.66 -15.92
N ALA A 341 29.73 -5.66 -15.89
CA ALA A 341 28.43 -5.58 -15.22
C ALA A 341 28.17 -6.80 -14.32
N LEU A 342 27.61 -6.53 -13.14
CA LEU A 342 27.08 -7.54 -12.23
C LEU A 342 25.57 -7.38 -12.11
N ILE A 343 24.86 -8.46 -12.41
CA ILE A 343 23.41 -8.54 -12.24
C ILE A 343 23.12 -9.34 -10.96
N LEU A 344 22.44 -8.69 -10.03
CA LEU A 344 21.99 -9.28 -8.78
C LEU A 344 20.53 -9.69 -8.86
N VAL A 345 20.27 -10.97 -8.60
CA VAL A 345 18.93 -11.57 -8.58
C VAL A 345 18.68 -12.29 -7.24
N HIS A 346 17.42 -12.48 -6.85
CA HIS A 346 17.08 -13.12 -5.58
C HIS A 346 16.76 -14.64 -5.71
N ARG A 347 16.51 -15.14 -6.93
CA ARG A 347 16.17 -16.56 -7.21
C ARG A 347 16.98 -17.16 -8.34
N GLN A 348 17.29 -18.46 -8.22
CA GLN A 348 18.05 -19.20 -9.24
C GLN A 348 17.34 -19.23 -10.61
N GLN A 349 16.01 -19.26 -10.63
CA GLN A 349 15.25 -19.24 -11.89
C GLN A 349 15.44 -17.93 -12.66
N LEU A 350 15.45 -16.80 -11.95
CA LEU A 350 15.75 -15.49 -12.54
C LEU A 350 17.18 -15.44 -13.07
N MET A 351 18.13 -16.03 -12.36
CA MET A 351 19.53 -16.11 -12.83
C MET A 351 19.62 -16.77 -14.22
N GLU A 352 18.99 -17.92 -14.40
CA GLU A 352 19.03 -18.62 -15.70
C GLU A 352 18.30 -17.83 -16.79
N GLN A 353 17.17 -17.19 -16.48
CA GLN A 353 16.46 -16.29 -17.41
C GLN A 353 17.32 -15.10 -17.83
N TRP A 354 18.00 -14.45 -16.89
CA TRP A 354 18.90 -13.35 -17.19
C TRP A 354 20.03 -13.78 -18.11
N VAL A 355 20.65 -14.93 -17.82
CA VAL A 355 21.72 -15.48 -18.64
C VAL A 355 21.24 -15.75 -20.08
N GLU A 356 20.05 -16.33 -20.25
CA GLU A 356 19.45 -16.58 -21.56
C GLU A 356 19.20 -15.27 -22.31
N ARG A 357 18.54 -14.31 -21.67
CA ARG A 357 18.23 -13.00 -22.27
C ARG A 357 19.47 -12.18 -22.60
N LEU A 358 20.50 -12.20 -21.75
CA LEU A 358 21.76 -11.53 -22.03
C LEU A 358 22.44 -12.14 -23.25
N SER A 359 22.43 -13.46 -23.40
CA SER A 359 23.00 -14.13 -24.58
C SER A 359 22.15 -13.97 -25.84
N GLU A 360 20.85 -13.69 -25.71
CA GLU A 360 19.92 -13.46 -26.83
C GLU A 360 20.08 -12.03 -27.39
N PHE A 361 20.16 -11.04 -26.49
CA PHE A 361 20.12 -9.62 -26.86
C PHE A 361 21.49 -8.95 -26.93
N LEU A 362 22.53 -9.57 -26.41
CA LEU A 362 23.90 -9.08 -26.52
C LEU A 362 24.72 -10.04 -27.35
N ASP A 363 25.65 -9.50 -28.13
CA ASP A 363 26.69 -10.29 -28.80
C ASP A 363 27.72 -10.82 -27.79
N PHE A 364 27.26 -11.68 -26.87
CA PHE A 364 28.03 -12.20 -25.77
C PHE A 364 27.63 -13.65 -25.45
N PRO A 365 28.51 -14.62 -25.68
CA PRO A 365 28.16 -16.03 -25.55
C PRO A 365 27.74 -16.43 -24.13
N GLN A 366 26.67 -17.23 -24.01
CA GLN A 366 26.16 -17.73 -22.73
C GLN A 366 27.21 -18.42 -21.83
N LYS A 367 28.26 -19.01 -22.43
CA LYS A 367 29.38 -19.67 -21.71
C LYS A 367 30.36 -18.68 -21.07
N SER A 368 30.40 -17.47 -21.60
CA SER A 368 31.23 -16.35 -21.15
C SER A 368 30.57 -15.56 -20.02
N ILE A 369 29.27 -15.74 -19.79
CA ILE A 369 28.55 -15.15 -18.66
C ILE A 369 28.87 -15.95 -17.39
N GLY A 370 29.49 -15.32 -16.39
CA GLY A 370 29.75 -15.99 -15.11
C GLY A 370 28.52 -16.03 -14.22
N ARG A 371 28.51 -17.01 -13.30
CA ARG A 371 27.35 -17.36 -12.48
C ARG A 371 27.79 -17.68 -11.06
N LEU A 372 27.13 -17.04 -10.08
CA LEU A 372 27.38 -17.28 -8.66
C LEU A 372 26.07 -17.55 -7.91
N GLY A 373 25.93 -18.76 -7.38
CA GLY A 373 24.72 -19.22 -6.69
C GLY A 373 24.14 -20.50 -7.31
N GLY A 374 23.23 -21.17 -6.59
CA GLY A 374 22.57 -22.39 -7.08
C GLY A 374 23.52 -23.55 -7.41
N GLY A 375 24.67 -23.63 -6.71
CA GLY A 375 25.75 -24.60 -6.97
C GLY A 375 26.83 -24.12 -7.94
N ARG A 376 26.63 -22.99 -8.63
CA ARG A 376 27.65 -22.34 -9.47
C ARG A 376 28.49 -21.35 -8.65
N ARG A 377 29.79 -21.22 -8.96
CA ARG A 377 30.73 -20.40 -8.17
C ARG A 377 31.69 -19.53 -8.99
N LYS A 378 31.51 -19.47 -10.32
CA LYS A 378 32.50 -18.86 -11.22
C LYS A 378 31.97 -17.52 -11.75
N LEU A 379 32.38 -16.43 -11.09
CA LEU A 379 32.35 -15.08 -11.65
C LEU A 379 33.53 -14.92 -12.62
N ARG A 380 33.35 -14.15 -13.70
CA ARG A 380 34.37 -13.95 -14.74
C ARG A 380 34.84 -12.50 -14.85
N GLY A 381 34.16 -11.57 -14.19
CA GLY A 381 34.54 -10.15 -14.12
C GLY A 381 34.15 -9.33 -15.36
N GLN A 382 33.38 -9.91 -16.29
CA GLN A 382 32.87 -9.23 -17.50
C GLN A 382 31.38 -8.97 -17.36
N ILE A 383 30.52 -9.93 -17.73
CA ILE A 383 29.09 -9.91 -17.43
C ILE A 383 28.80 -11.12 -16.56
N ASP A 384 28.35 -10.87 -15.34
CA ASP A 384 28.08 -11.93 -14.38
C ASP A 384 26.67 -11.78 -13.78
N VAL A 385 26.06 -12.92 -13.47
CA VAL A 385 24.77 -12.98 -12.77
C VAL A 385 24.95 -13.72 -11.45
N ALA A 386 24.57 -13.09 -10.34
CA ALA A 386 24.75 -13.64 -9.01
C ALA A 386 23.45 -13.60 -8.19
N LEU A 387 23.25 -14.64 -7.38
CA LEU A 387 22.25 -14.59 -6.32
C LEU A 387 22.73 -13.67 -5.21
N ILE A 388 21.91 -12.68 -4.80
CA ILE A 388 22.26 -11.73 -3.73
C ILE A 388 22.69 -12.46 -2.45
N GLN A 389 21.94 -13.49 -2.06
CA GLN A 389 22.25 -14.36 -0.91
C GLN A 389 23.57 -15.13 -1.02
N SER A 390 24.12 -15.29 -2.22
CA SER A 390 25.44 -15.91 -2.43
C SER A 390 26.58 -14.91 -2.32
N MET A 391 26.29 -13.61 -2.44
CA MET A 391 27.24 -12.50 -2.23
C MET A 391 27.44 -12.18 -0.75
N VAL A 392 26.58 -12.67 0.14
CA VAL A 392 26.68 -12.44 1.59
C VAL A 392 26.69 -13.78 2.32
N ARG A 393 27.77 -14.08 3.03
CA ARG A 393 27.89 -15.31 3.84
C ARG A 393 28.34 -14.95 5.25
N LYS A 394 27.60 -15.41 6.26
CA LYS A 394 27.88 -15.13 7.68
C LYS A 394 28.15 -13.64 7.95
N ASN A 395 27.32 -12.76 7.38
CA ASN A 395 27.45 -11.29 7.43
C ASN A 395 28.70 -10.69 6.75
N VAL A 396 29.47 -11.47 5.99
CA VAL A 396 30.59 -10.99 5.19
C VAL A 396 30.15 -10.88 3.72
N VAL A 397 30.42 -9.72 3.11
CA VAL A 397 30.15 -9.47 1.68
C VAL A 397 31.34 -9.95 0.85
N ASP A 398 31.09 -10.57 -0.30
CA ASP A 398 32.12 -10.99 -1.24
C ASP A 398 32.78 -9.78 -1.91
N ASP A 399 34.09 -9.60 -1.71
CA ASP A 399 34.85 -8.43 -2.16
C ASP A 399 34.76 -8.17 -3.66
N ARG A 400 34.55 -9.22 -4.47
CA ARG A 400 34.44 -9.13 -5.93
C ARG A 400 33.29 -8.23 -6.38
N ILE A 401 32.29 -7.95 -5.53
CA ILE A 401 31.23 -6.99 -5.82
C ILE A 401 31.75 -5.58 -6.10
N ALA A 402 32.95 -5.25 -5.60
CA ALA A 402 33.57 -3.95 -5.78
C ALA A 402 34.21 -3.77 -7.17
N ASP A 403 34.43 -4.85 -7.93
CA ASP A 403 35.23 -4.82 -9.18
C ASP A 403 34.41 -4.44 -10.42
N TYR A 404 33.09 -4.28 -10.30
CA TYR A 404 32.19 -4.00 -11.42
C TYR A 404 31.90 -2.51 -11.57
N GLY A 405 31.90 -2.02 -12.82
CA GLY A 405 31.51 -0.64 -13.15
C GLY A 405 30.01 -0.41 -13.16
N HIS A 406 29.22 -1.45 -13.45
CA HIS A 406 27.78 -1.38 -13.55
C HIS A 406 27.11 -2.47 -12.70
N LEU A 407 26.30 -2.06 -11.72
CA LEU A 407 25.50 -2.94 -10.88
C LEU A 407 24.03 -2.85 -11.26
N ILE A 408 23.40 -3.98 -11.57
CA ILE A 408 21.97 -4.06 -11.85
C ILE A 408 21.31 -4.92 -10.78
N ILE A 409 20.28 -4.40 -10.12
CA ILE A 409 19.53 -5.12 -9.10
C ILE A 409 18.14 -5.42 -9.64
N ASP A 410 17.88 -6.69 -9.94
CA ASP A 410 16.56 -7.15 -10.36
C ASP A 410 15.66 -7.43 -9.17
N GLU A 411 14.39 -7.03 -9.30
CA GLU A 411 13.44 -6.94 -8.20
C GLU A 411 14.01 -6.23 -6.97
N CYS A 412 14.52 -5.01 -7.20
CA CYS A 412 15.17 -4.19 -6.17
C CYS A 412 14.29 -3.88 -4.95
N HIS A 413 12.98 -4.15 -5.02
CA HIS A 413 12.11 -4.08 -3.86
C HIS A 413 12.51 -5.02 -2.72
N HIS A 414 13.33 -6.05 -2.95
CA HIS A 414 13.88 -6.89 -1.88
C HIS A 414 15.03 -6.25 -1.10
N LEU A 415 15.58 -5.10 -1.52
CA LEU A 415 16.73 -4.46 -0.87
C LEU A 415 16.48 -4.03 0.57
N SER A 416 15.22 -3.84 0.98
CA SER A 416 14.88 -3.52 2.37
C SER A 416 15.27 -4.62 3.38
N ALA A 417 15.60 -5.83 2.91
CA ALA A 417 16.19 -6.84 3.78
C ALA A 417 17.65 -6.49 4.11
N GLN A 418 18.00 -6.45 5.40
CA GLN A 418 19.33 -6.02 5.88
C GLN A 418 20.51 -6.72 5.20
N SER A 419 20.41 -8.03 4.94
CA SER A 419 21.48 -8.78 4.25
C SER A 419 21.65 -8.36 2.80
N PHE A 420 20.57 -7.96 2.12
CA PHE A 420 20.58 -7.55 0.73
C PHE A 420 21.08 -6.10 0.60
N GLU A 421 20.61 -5.22 1.48
CA GLU A 421 21.14 -3.85 1.61
C GLU A 421 22.66 -3.88 1.83
N ARG A 422 23.15 -4.71 2.76
CA ARG A 422 24.59 -4.84 3.05
C ARG A 422 25.39 -5.21 1.80
N ALA A 423 24.91 -6.14 0.98
CA ALA A 423 25.58 -6.51 -0.26
C ALA A 423 25.73 -5.29 -1.20
N VAL A 424 24.61 -4.64 -1.51
CA VAL A 424 24.59 -3.53 -2.47
C VAL A 424 25.34 -2.31 -1.94
N SER A 425 25.22 -2.02 -0.64
CA SER A 425 25.87 -0.87 0.00
C SER A 425 27.40 -0.88 -0.15
N ARG A 426 28.02 -2.06 -0.34
CA ARG A 426 29.48 -2.25 -0.49
C ARG A 426 29.97 -2.23 -1.94
N ALA A 427 29.08 -2.27 -2.93
CA ALA A 427 29.47 -2.23 -4.33
C ALA A 427 30.08 -0.87 -4.68
N LYS A 428 31.22 -0.80 -5.36
CA LYS A 428 31.84 0.49 -5.76
C LYS A 428 31.44 0.97 -7.15
N ALA A 429 30.52 0.27 -7.81
CA ALA A 429 30.07 0.55 -9.16
C ALA A 429 29.65 2.01 -9.34
N LYS A 430 30.21 2.66 -10.37
CA LYS A 430 29.82 3.99 -10.80
C LYS A 430 28.35 4.02 -11.23
N TYR A 431 27.92 2.99 -11.96
CA TYR A 431 26.55 2.88 -12.47
C TYR A 431 25.74 1.89 -11.62
N VAL A 432 24.57 2.31 -11.14
CA VAL A 432 23.67 1.45 -10.35
C VAL A 432 22.23 1.57 -10.85
N LEU A 433 21.64 0.45 -11.27
CA LEU A 433 20.29 0.39 -11.81
C LEU A 433 19.42 -0.55 -10.97
N GLY A 434 18.38 -0.01 -10.34
CA GLY A 434 17.33 -0.81 -9.70
C GLY A 434 16.17 -1.08 -10.65
N LEU A 435 15.73 -2.33 -10.75
CA LEU A 435 14.61 -2.75 -11.60
C LEU A 435 13.51 -3.34 -10.72
N SER A 436 12.29 -2.80 -10.75
CA SER A 436 11.15 -3.49 -10.13
C SER A 436 9.80 -3.08 -10.71
N ALA A 437 8.81 -3.96 -10.57
CA ALA A 437 7.41 -3.64 -10.85
C ALA A 437 6.76 -2.77 -9.78
N THR A 438 7.18 -2.91 -8.52
CA THR A 438 6.60 -2.19 -7.39
C THR A 438 7.70 -1.70 -6.48
N VAL A 439 7.90 -0.40 -6.42
CA VAL A 439 8.85 0.21 -5.48
C VAL A 439 8.28 0.32 -4.07
N HIS A 440 6.95 0.39 -3.93
CA HIS A 440 6.28 0.46 -2.62
C HIS A 440 6.18 -0.91 -1.96
N ARG A 441 6.46 -0.97 -0.67
CA ARG A 441 6.41 -2.18 0.15
C ARG A 441 5.39 -2.07 1.27
N LYS A 442 4.84 -3.22 1.69
CA LYS A 442 3.86 -3.34 2.78
C LYS A 442 4.41 -2.93 4.14
N ASP A 443 5.71 -3.16 4.39
CA ASP A 443 6.43 -2.75 5.61
C ASP A 443 6.81 -1.25 5.59
N GLY A 444 6.67 -0.59 4.43
CA GLY A 444 7.04 0.81 4.24
C GLY A 444 8.55 1.08 4.20
N HIS A 445 9.40 0.05 4.13
CA HIS A 445 10.87 0.18 4.10
C HIS A 445 11.44 0.45 2.69
N HIS A 446 10.58 0.79 1.74
CA HIS A 446 10.96 1.15 0.37
C HIS A 446 11.95 2.32 0.23
N PRO A 447 12.08 3.29 1.17
CA PRO A 447 13.12 4.32 1.06
C PRO A 447 14.54 3.76 0.94
N ILE A 448 14.81 2.59 1.50
CA ILE A 448 16.11 1.89 1.40
C ILE A 448 16.48 1.64 -0.07
N ILE A 449 15.50 1.32 -0.92
CA ILE A 449 15.73 1.11 -2.36
C ILE A 449 16.32 2.38 -2.99
N PHE A 450 15.74 3.54 -2.66
CA PHE A 450 16.19 4.82 -3.23
C PHE A 450 17.51 5.28 -2.64
N MET A 451 17.75 4.99 -1.36
CA MET A 451 19.03 5.27 -0.69
C MET A 451 20.18 4.47 -1.32
N GLN A 452 19.94 3.24 -1.78
CA GLN A 452 20.98 2.40 -2.38
C GLN A 452 21.08 2.54 -3.90
N CYS A 453 19.96 2.56 -4.62
CA CYS A 453 19.92 2.61 -6.09
C CYS A 453 19.78 4.01 -6.68
N GLY A 454 19.44 5.02 -5.89
CA GLY A 454 19.03 6.35 -6.39
C GLY A 454 17.51 6.49 -6.59
N PRO A 455 17.02 7.69 -6.90
CA PRO A 455 15.58 7.95 -7.04
C PRO A 455 14.99 7.26 -8.27
N ILE A 456 13.66 7.23 -8.35
CA ILE A 456 12.94 6.75 -9.53
C ILE A 456 13.23 7.72 -10.67
N ARG A 457 13.93 7.25 -11.71
CA ARG A 457 14.23 8.06 -12.90
C ARG A 457 13.16 7.93 -13.98
N HIS A 458 12.44 6.81 -13.97
CA HIS A 458 11.30 6.59 -14.85
C HIS A 458 10.29 5.65 -14.18
N GLN A 459 9.02 6.02 -14.26
CA GLN A 459 7.89 5.24 -13.77
C GLN A 459 6.87 5.08 -14.89
N VAL A 460 6.45 3.84 -15.13
CA VAL A 460 5.42 3.52 -16.12
C VAL A 460 4.09 3.34 -15.41
N ASP A 461 3.07 4.09 -15.81
CA ASP A 461 1.71 3.88 -15.33
C ASP A 461 1.17 2.56 -15.89
N ALA A 462 0.78 1.65 -15.00
CA ALA A 462 0.23 0.35 -15.38
C ALA A 462 -1.07 0.47 -16.18
N LYS A 463 -1.88 1.53 -15.97
CA LYS A 463 -3.14 1.75 -16.70
C LYS A 463 -2.91 2.17 -18.13
N ASP A 464 -1.98 3.09 -18.37
CA ASP A 464 -1.65 3.53 -19.74
C ASP A 464 -1.05 2.37 -20.54
N GLN A 465 -0.20 1.58 -19.88
CA GLN A 465 0.33 0.37 -20.49
C GLN A 465 -0.73 -0.70 -20.74
N ALA A 466 -1.74 -0.84 -19.86
CA ALA A 466 -2.84 -1.77 -20.06
C ALA A 466 -3.72 -1.38 -21.26
N LYS A 467 -3.96 -0.08 -21.49
CA LYS A 467 -4.69 0.44 -22.66
C LYS A 467 -3.94 0.19 -23.98
N ALA A 468 -2.61 0.25 -23.97
CA ALA A 468 -1.78 0.02 -25.15
C ALA A 468 -1.65 -1.46 -25.55
N ARG A 469 -2.15 -2.41 -24.74
CA ARG A 469 -2.04 -3.85 -25.04
C ARG A 469 -3.13 -4.31 -26.01
N PRO A 470 -2.84 -5.30 -26.86
CA PRO A 470 -3.78 -5.79 -27.87
C PRO A 470 -4.88 -6.72 -27.31
N PHE A 471 -4.95 -6.95 -26.00
CA PHE A 471 -5.90 -7.89 -25.38
C PHE A 471 -6.65 -7.27 -24.20
N ARG A 472 -7.91 -7.68 -24.01
CA ARG A 472 -8.78 -7.20 -22.92
C ARG A 472 -8.44 -7.90 -21.59
N HIS A 473 -8.60 -7.20 -20.47
CA HIS A 473 -8.29 -7.69 -19.12
C HIS A 473 -9.56 -7.70 -18.27
N HIS A 474 -10.00 -8.88 -17.81
CA HIS A 474 -11.19 -8.99 -16.96
C HIS A 474 -10.91 -9.79 -15.68
N VAL A 475 -11.53 -9.38 -14.58
CA VAL A 475 -11.62 -10.20 -13.36
C VAL A 475 -13.06 -10.68 -13.24
N ILE A 476 -13.28 -11.99 -13.21
CA ILE A 476 -14.56 -12.60 -12.93
C ILE A 476 -14.58 -12.90 -11.43
N VAL A 477 -15.42 -12.17 -10.70
CA VAL A 477 -15.60 -12.42 -9.27
C VAL A 477 -16.46 -13.67 -9.09
N ARG A 478 -16.07 -14.58 -8.21
CA ARG A 478 -16.81 -15.81 -7.89
C ARG A 478 -17.19 -15.80 -6.41
N PRO A 479 -18.36 -15.26 -6.05
CA PRO A 479 -18.85 -15.35 -4.69
C PRO A 479 -18.94 -16.82 -4.26
N THR A 480 -18.46 -17.11 -3.05
CA THR A 480 -18.56 -18.46 -2.47
C THR A 480 -19.62 -18.44 -1.36
N GLY A 481 -20.18 -19.61 -1.05
CA GLY A 481 -21.06 -19.79 0.11
C GLY A 481 -20.30 -20.09 1.41
N PHE A 482 -18.99 -19.81 1.45
CA PHE A 482 -18.15 -20.14 2.61
C PHE A 482 -18.55 -19.31 3.82
N ARG A 483 -18.75 -19.98 4.95
CA ARG A 483 -19.11 -19.34 6.23
C ARG A 483 -18.18 -19.82 7.32
N GLN A 484 -17.79 -18.90 8.21
CA GLN A 484 -17.03 -19.25 9.39
C GLN A 484 -17.93 -19.98 10.39
N LEU A 485 -17.53 -21.19 10.80
CA LEU A 485 -18.19 -21.94 11.85
C LEU A 485 -17.51 -21.64 13.19
N GLY A 486 -18.17 -20.90 14.08
CA GLY A 486 -17.68 -20.60 15.43
C GLY A 486 -17.59 -19.10 15.75
N GLN A 487 -17.19 -18.78 16.98
CA GLN A 487 -16.97 -17.39 17.39
C GLN A 487 -15.67 -16.84 16.79
N PRO A 488 -15.62 -15.54 16.43
CA PRO A 488 -14.38 -14.88 16.01
C PRO A 488 -13.35 -14.93 17.14
N GLU A 489 -12.08 -15.15 16.79
CA GLU A 489 -10.98 -15.09 17.75
C GLU A 489 -10.67 -13.62 18.10
N GLU A 490 -10.19 -13.34 19.32
CA GLU A 490 -9.81 -11.96 19.69
C GLU A 490 -8.56 -11.45 18.94
N ASP A 491 -7.66 -12.35 18.53
CA ASP A 491 -6.46 -12.02 17.76
C ASP A 491 -6.66 -12.33 16.27
N ALA A 492 -6.67 -11.26 15.47
CA ALA A 492 -6.85 -11.30 14.02
C ALA A 492 -5.82 -12.19 13.27
N ARG A 493 -4.60 -12.42 13.81
CA ARG A 493 -3.63 -13.31 13.17
C ARG A 493 -4.03 -14.77 13.28
N PHE A 494 -4.49 -15.17 14.48
CA PHE A 494 -4.97 -16.52 14.71
C PHE A 494 -6.28 -16.77 13.95
N GLU A 495 -7.18 -15.77 13.95
CA GLU A 495 -8.39 -15.78 13.13
C GLU A 495 -8.07 -16.03 11.65
N TYR A 496 -7.10 -15.29 11.09
CA TYR A 496 -6.68 -15.45 9.69
C TYR A 496 -6.09 -16.84 9.40
N GLN A 497 -5.26 -17.39 10.28
CA GLN A 497 -4.69 -18.72 10.11
C GLN A 497 -5.76 -19.81 10.11
N LYS A 498 -6.74 -19.71 11.02
CA LYS A 498 -7.88 -20.62 11.14
C LYS A 498 -8.76 -20.54 9.88
N LEU A 499 -9.13 -19.34 9.46
CA LEU A 499 -9.91 -19.13 8.23
C LEU A 499 -9.21 -19.69 6.99
N CYS A 500 -7.89 -19.53 6.88
CA CYS A 500 -7.14 -20.14 5.79
C CYS A 500 -7.21 -21.67 5.81
N GLN A 501 -7.24 -22.30 6.98
CA GLN A 501 -7.36 -23.76 7.11
C GLN A 501 -8.77 -24.23 6.76
N ASP A 502 -9.79 -23.50 7.23
CA ASP A 502 -11.18 -23.80 6.95
C ASP A 502 -11.49 -23.65 5.44
N LEU A 503 -10.95 -22.60 4.79
CA LEU A 503 -11.12 -22.37 3.36
C LEU A 503 -10.57 -23.50 2.49
N ILE A 504 -9.43 -24.10 2.85
CA ILE A 504 -8.82 -25.16 2.05
C ILE A 504 -9.53 -26.51 2.22
N THR A 505 -10.27 -26.68 3.31
CA THR A 505 -11.05 -27.90 3.61
C THR A 505 -12.52 -27.81 3.19
N ASP A 506 -12.99 -26.63 2.77
CA ASP A 506 -14.35 -26.42 2.26
C ASP A 506 -14.58 -27.11 0.91
N ARG A 507 -15.24 -28.28 0.95
CA ARG A 507 -15.50 -29.10 -0.23
C ARG A 507 -16.38 -28.40 -1.29
N PRO A 508 -17.49 -27.71 -0.94
CA PRO A 508 -18.30 -27.00 -1.92
C PRO A 508 -17.50 -25.95 -2.71
N ARG A 509 -16.66 -25.17 -2.02
CA ARG A 509 -15.77 -24.18 -2.64
C ARG A 509 -14.72 -24.82 -3.54
N ASN A 510 -14.08 -25.89 -3.11
CA ASN A 510 -13.08 -26.59 -3.93
C ASN A 510 -13.71 -27.19 -5.20
N ARG A 511 -14.93 -27.74 -5.10
CA ARG A 511 -15.71 -28.19 -6.27
C ARG A 511 -16.03 -27.07 -7.24
N LEU A 512 -16.45 -25.91 -6.73
CA LEU A 512 -16.68 -24.72 -7.55
C LEU A 512 -15.41 -24.33 -8.30
N ILE A 513 -14.27 -24.29 -7.61
CA ILE A 513 -12.97 -23.97 -8.19
C ILE A 513 -12.63 -24.93 -9.34
N CYS A 514 -12.71 -26.23 -9.08
CA CYS A 514 -12.35 -27.26 -10.06
C CYS A 514 -13.32 -27.29 -11.25
N ALA A 515 -14.61 -27.00 -11.04
CA ALA A 515 -15.60 -26.88 -12.11
C ALA A 515 -15.30 -25.68 -13.03
N ASP A 516 -14.96 -24.52 -12.48
CA ASP A 516 -14.60 -23.34 -13.26
C ASP A 516 -13.28 -23.56 -14.03
N VAL A 517 -12.31 -24.26 -13.43
CA VAL A 517 -11.07 -24.69 -14.12
C VAL A 517 -11.40 -25.62 -15.29
N ALA A 518 -12.26 -26.62 -15.08
CA ALA A 518 -12.70 -27.54 -16.14
C ALA A 518 -13.39 -26.79 -17.29
N ALA A 519 -14.23 -25.81 -16.99
CA ALA A 519 -14.90 -24.97 -17.98
C ALA A 519 -13.89 -24.14 -18.79
N ALA A 520 -12.88 -23.56 -18.15
CA ALA A 520 -11.81 -22.84 -18.85
C ALA A 520 -11.02 -23.75 -19.81
N ILE A 521 -10.65 -24.96 -19.37
CA ILE A 521 -9.96 -25.94 -20.22
C ILE A 521 -10.83 -26.36 -21.41
N LYS A 522 -12.13 -26.59 -21.19
CA LYS A 522 -13.09 -26.90 -22.26
C LYS A 522 -13.19 -25.77 -23.29
N ALA A 523 -13.06 -24.52 -22.83
CA ALA A 523 -12.95 -23.33 -23.67
C ALA A 523 -11.56 -23.13 -24.31
N LYS A 524 -10.69 -24.15 -24.27
CA LYS A 524 -9.31 -24.15 -24.81
C LYS A 524 -8.39 -23.08 -24.22
N ARG A 525 -8.70 -22.58 -23.03
CA ARG A 525 -7.86 -21.64 -22.28
C ARG A 525 -6.65 -22.34 -21.68
N GLN A 526 -5.68 -21.55 -21.20
CA GLN A 526 -4.45 -22.03 -20.55
C GLN A 526 -4.45 -21.58 -19.08
N PRO A 527 -5.12 -22.33 -18.18
CA PRO A 527 -5.34 -21.93 -16.82
C PRO A 527 -4.16 -22.20 -15.87
N MET A 528 -4.01 -21.31 -14.90
CA MET A 528 -3.19 -21.48 -13.72
C MET A 528 -4.04 -21.25 -12.47
N VAL A 529 -3.90 -22.11 -11.46
CA VAL A 529 -4.55 -21.99 -10.16
C VAL A 529 -3.50 -21.66 -9.10
N LEU A 530 -3.72 -20.56 -8.38
CA LEU A 530 -2.86 -20.08 -7.31
C LEU A 530 -3.53 -20.24 -5.94
N THR A 531 -2.80 -20.89 -5.04
CA THR A 531 -3.11 -21.00 -3.60
C THR A 531 -1.90 -20.56 -2.77
N GLU A 532 -2.07 -20.34 -1.47
CA GLU A 532 -0.97 -20.03 -0.54
C GLU A 532 -0.49 -21.24 0.27
N ARG A 533 -1.24 -22.35 0.25
CA ARG A 533 -1.01 -23.56 1.05
C ARG A 533 -0.67 -24.75 0.17
N THR A 534 0.35 -25.52 0.54
CA THR A 534 0.75 -26.74 -0.17
C THR A 534 -0.30 -27.84 -0.05
N GLU A 535 -0.91 -28.01 1.12
CA GLU A 535 -2.01 -28.97 1.35
C GLU A 535 -3.19 -28.75 0.38
N HIS A 536 -3.51 -27.49 0.09
CA HIS A 536 -4.59 -27.16 -0.86
C HIS A 536 -4.24 -27.57 -2.31
N LEU A 537 -2.95 -27.59 -2.68
CA LEU A 537 -2.54 -28.08 -4.01
C LEU A 537 -2.88 -29.56 -4.16
N ASP A 538 -2.66 -30.37 -3.12
CA ASP A 538 -2.98 -31.79 -3.14
C ASP A 538 -4.50 -31.99 -3.28
N ILE A 539 -5.30 -31.27 -2.49
CA ILE A 539 -6.78 -31.35 -2.56
C ILE A 539 -7.29 -30.96 -3.96
N LEU A 540 -6.82 -29.85 -4.52
CA LEU A 540 -7.25 -29.39 -5.85
C LEU A 540 -6.76 -30.32 -6.97
N ARG A 541 -5.57 -30.91 -6.83
CA ARG A 541 -5.05 -31.90 -7.78
C ARG A 541 -5.95 -33.12 -7.81
N ASP A 542 -6.28 -33.67 -6.65
CA ASP A 542 -7.05 -34.90 -6.54
C ASP A 542 -8.49 -34.69 -7.06
N GLU A 543 -9.11 -33.54 -6.76
CA GLU A 543 -10.41 -33.16 -7.30
C GLU A 543 -10.37 -32.99 -8.83
N LEU A 544 -9.34 -32.33 -9.39
CA LEU A 544 -9.17 -32.20 -10.85
C LEU A 544 -8.90 -33.55 -11.54
N GLN A 545 -8.15 -34.45 -10.88
CA GLN A 545 -7.89 -35.78 -11.39
C GLN A 545 -9.19 -36.59 -11.47
N SER A 546 -10.10 -36.44 -10.49
CA SER A 546 -11.42 -37.07 -10.53
C SER A 546 -12.28 -36.60 -11.71
N LEU A 547 -12.05 -35.37 -12.19
CA LEU A 547 -12.67 -34.80 -13.40
C LEU A 547 -11.93 -35.18 -14.69
N GLY A 548 -10.91 -36.03 -14.64
CA GLY A 548 -10.11 -36.43 -15.80
C GLY A 548 -9.17 -35.33 -16.32
N ILE A 549 -8.82 -34.35 -15.49
CA ILE A 549 -7.97 -33.22 -15.86
C ILE A 549 -6.55 -33.45 -15.34
N ALA A 550 -5.61 -33.65 -16.27
CA ALA A 550 -4.19 -33.70 -15.95
C ALA A 550 -3.69 -32.32 -15.50
N SER A 551 -3.09 -32.26 -14.32
CA SER A 551 -2.51 -31.05 -13.74
C SER A 551 -1.03 -31.22 -13.43
N VAL A 552 -0.28 -30.11 -13.46
CA VAL A 552 1.10 -30.07 -12.97
C VAL A 552 1.17 -29.20 -11.73
N THR A 553 1.87 -29.68 -10.69
CA THR A 553 2.02 -28.95 -9.43
C THR A 553 3.40 -28.29 -9.35
N LEU A 554 3.42 -26.98 -9.09
CA LEU A 554 4.63 -26.16 -8.94
C LEU A 554 4.65 -25.50 -7.56
N GLN A 555 5.49 -26.00 -6.66
CA GLN A 555 5.60 -25.50 -5.29
C GLN A 555 7.04 -25.17 -4.88
N GLY A 556 7.17 -24.35 -3.84
CA GLY A 556 8.47 -24.07 -3.21
C GLY A 556 9.09 -25.35 -2.64
N GLY A 557 10.40 -25.50 -2.74
CA GLY A 557 11.13 -26.66 -2.20
C GLY A 557 11.35 -27.82 -3.18
N MET A 558 10.77 -27.81 -4.39
CA MET A 558 11.00 -28.86 -5.39
C MET A 558 12.48 -28.97 -5.78
N GLY A 559 12.99 -30.19 -5.93
CA GLY A 559 14.35 -30.45 -6.43
C GLY A 559 14.52 -30.06 -7.91
N LYS A 560 15.77 -29.95 -8.39
CA LYS A 560 16.06 -29.58 -9.80
C LYS A 560 15.44 -30.57 -10.79
N GLN A 561 15.57 -31.87 -10.54
CA GLN A 561 15.00 -32.91 -11.39
C GLN A 561 13.46 -32.86 -11.44
N GLN A 562 12.81 -32.72 -10.28
CA GLN A 562 11.35 -32.59 -10.18
C GLN A 562 10.83 -31.37 -10.94
N ARG A 563 11.54 -30.23 -10.86
CA ARG A 563 11.19 -29.03 -11.63
C ARG A 563 11.33 -29.24 -13.13
N THR A 564 12.41 -29.85 -13.59
CA THR A 564 12.62 -30.15 -15.02
C THR A 564 11.56 -31.13 -15.54
N ALA A 565 11.21 -32.15 -14.76
CA ALA A 565 10.13 -33.08 -15.10
C ALA A 565 8.77 -32.36 -15.20
N ALA A 566 8.41 -31.56 -14.19
CA ALA A 566 7.18 -30.78 -14.18
C ALA A 566 7.08 -29.83 -15.40
N MET A 567 8.16 -29.15 -15.77
CA MET A 567 8.17 -28.28 -16.96
C MET A 567 8.08 -29.07 -18.27
N LYS A 568 8.59 -30.30 -18.31
CA LYS A 568 8.44 -31.21 -19.47
C LYS A 568 6.99 -31.69 -19.59
N ASP A 569 6.39 -32.15 -18.51
CA ASP A 569 4.98 -32.58 -18.47
C ASP A 569 4.04 -31.44 -18.84
N LEU A 570 4.36 -30.23 -18.37
CA LEU A 570 3.65 -29.01 -18.71
C LEU A 570 3.63 -28.73 -20.22
N ASN A 571 4.67 -29.09 -20.96
CA ASN A 571 4.75 -28.89 -22.42
C ASN A 571 4.09 -30.01 -23.24
N HIS A 572 3.78 -31.17 -22.66
CA HIS A 572 3.30 -32.34 -23.40
C HIS A 572 1.88 -32.81 -23.01
N SER A 573 1.53 -32.81 -21.72
CA SER A 573 0.35 -33.55 -21.22
C SER A 573 -0.54 -32.76 -20.25
N ALA A 574 0.01 -31.82 -19.48
CA ALA A 574 -0.76 -31.10 -18.47
C ALA A 574 -1.65 -30.01 -19.08
N LYS A 575 -2.92 -29.97 -18.65
CA LYS A 575 -3.92 -28.98 -19.11
C LYS A 575 -4.03 -27.77 -18.18
N VAL A 576 -3.55 -27.87 -16.95
CA VAL A 576 -3.60 -26.81 -15.92
C VAL A 576 -2.37 -26.83 -15.02
N ILE A 577 -1.94 -25.65 -14.58
CA ILE A 577 -0.88 -25.48 -13.60
C ILE A 577 -1.49 -25.20 -12.23
N LEU A 578 -1.11 -25.97 -11.21
CA LEU A 578 -1.39 -25.68 -9.80
C LEU A 578 -0.12 -25.16 -9.16
N ALA A 579 -0.15 -24.00 -8.50
CA ALA A 579 1.06 -23.45 -7.91
C ALA A 579 0.83 -22.65 -6.62
N THR A 580 1.87 -22.56 -5.79
CA THR A 580 1.84 -21.63 -4.67
C THR A 580 2.18 -20.20 -5.13
N GLY A 581 1.51 -19.21 -4.54
CA GLY A 581 1.73 -17.80 -4.83
C GLY A 581 3.20 -17.36 -4.65
N ARG A 582 3.93 -17.92 -3.67
CA ARG A 582 5.37 -17.65 -3.46
C ARG A 582 6.28 -18.18 -4.57
N TYR A 583 5.84 -19.22 -5.29
CA TYR A 583 6.59 -19.78 -6.42
C TYR A 583 6.36 -18.95 -7.69
N VAL A 584 5.11 -18.57 -7.96
CA VAL A 584 4.74 -17.86 -9.19
C VAL A 584 4.99 -16.35 -9.11
N GLY A 585 4.90 -15.75 -7.92
CA GLY A 585 5.08 -14.31 -7.70
C GLY A 585 6.39 -13.78 -8.28
N GLU A 586 7.46 -14.59 -8.24
CA GLU A 586 8.81 -14.19 -8.64
C GLU A 586 9.51 -15.28 -9.46
N GLY A 587 9.84 -14.97 -10.72
CA GLY A 587 10.71 -15.79 -11.57
C GLY A 587 10.03 -16.83 -12.44
N PHE A 588 8.70 -17.00 -12.38
CA PHE A 588 8.00 -17.92 -13.28
C PHE A 588 7.80 -17.33 -14.70
N ASP A 589 8.15 -18.11 -15.74
CA ASP A 589 7.97 -17.73 -17.14
C ASP A 589 7.16 -18.75 -17.94
N CYS A 590 6.02 -18.30 -18.47
CA CYS A 590 5.12 -19.05 -19.32
C CYS A 590 4.21 -18.06 -20.06
N SER A 591 4.48 -17.82 -21.34
CA SER A 591 3.78 -16.80 -22.15
C SER A 591 2.34 -17.19 -22.53
N ARG A 592 2.07 -18.50 -22.66
CA ARG A 592 0.77 -19.03 -23.09
C ARG A 592 -0.36 -18.87 -22.08
N LEU A 593 -0.08 -18.55 -20.82
CA LEU A 593 -1.12 -18.44 -19.80
C LEU A 593 -2.05 -17.26 -20.09
N ASP A 594 -3.37 -17.51 -20.07
CA ASP A 594 -4.40 -16.51 -20.33
C ASP A 594 -5.45 -16.42 -19.21
N THR A 595 -5.48 -17.41 -18.31
CA THR A 595 -6.51 -17.57 -17.28
C THR A 595 -5.85 -17.86 -15.95
N LEU A 596 -6.22 -17.10 -14.92
CA LEU A 596 -5.69 -17.25 -13.56
C LEU A 596 -6.83 -17.44 -12.57
N PHE A 597 -6.69 -18.38 -11.65
CA PHE A 597 -7.61 -18.61 -10.54
C PHE A 597 -6.90 -18.26 -9.23
N ILE A 598 -7.40 -17.27 -8.49
CA ILE A 598 -6.87 -16.88 -7.17
C ILE A 598 -7.80 -17.47 -6.11
N THR A 599 -7.36 -18.56 -5.48
CA THR A 599 -8.22 -19.37 -4.59
C THR A 599 -8.05 -19.06 -3.12
N MET A 600 -7.17 -18.14 -2.74
CA MET A 600 -6.90 -17.77 -1.35
C MET A 600 -6.94 -16.25 -1.18
N PRO A 601 -7.32 -15.75 0.01
CA PRO A 601 -7.44 -14.33 0.26
C PRO A 601 -6.07 -13.65 0.27
N VAL A 602 -5.78 -12.84 -0.75
CA VAL A 602 -4.63 -11.93 -0.80
C VAL A 602 -5.14 -10.51 -0.54
N SER A 603 -4.38 -9.65 0.12
CA SER A 603 -4.81 -8.25 0.38
C SER A 603 -3.84 -7.19 -0.13
N TRP A 604 -2.63 -7.59 -0.53
CA TRP A 604 -1.62 -6.63 -0.96
C TRP A 604 -1.67 -6.38 -2.48
N ARG A 605 -1.91 -5.13 -2.88
CA ARG A 605 -1.91 -4.67 -4.29
C ARG A 605 -0.67 -5.10 -5.05
N GLY A 606 0.52 -5.03 -4.44
CA GLY A 606 1.76 -5.45 -5.10
C GLY A 606 1.79 -6.94 -5.47
N THR A 607 1.30 -7.79 -4.57
CA THR A 607 1.18 -9.24 -4.83
C THR A 607 0.17 -9.52 -5.95
N VAL A 608 -0.99 -8.85 -5.93
CA VAL A 608 -1.99 -8.95 -6.99
C VAL A 608 -1.40 -8.54 -8.34
N ALA A 609 -0.71 -7.39 -8.40
CA ALA A 609 -0.06 -6.89 -9.60
C ALA A 609 1.01 -7.86 -10.15
N GLN A 610 1.78 -8.51 -9.27
CA GLN A 610 2.74 -9.55 -9.65
C GLN A 610 2.05 -10.77 -10.27
N TYR A 611 0.95 -11.26 -9.67
CA TYR A 611 0.23 -12.44 -10.16
C TYR A 611 -0.39 -12.19 -11.52
N VAL A 612 -1.18 -11.12 -11.65
CA VAL A 612 -1.84 -10.79 -12.92
C VAL A 612 -0.83 -10.37 -13.98
N GLY A 613 0.27 -9.74 -13.58
CA GLY A 613 1.39 -9.35 -14.44
C GLY A 613 2.03 -10.52 -15.21
N ARG A 614 1.90 -11.76 -14.71
CA ARG A 614 2.40 -12.96 -15.41
C ARG A 614 1.54 -13.32 -16.63
N LEU A 615 0.28 -12.91 -16.65
CA LEU A 615 -0.63 -13.12 -17.77
C LEU A 615 -0.45 -12.08 -18.88
N HIS A 616 0.34 -11.03 -18.69
CA HIS A 616 0.43 -9.92 -19.65
C HIS A 616 1.48 -10.13 -20.75
N ARG A 617 2.09 -11.32 -20.81
CA ARG A 617 3.04 -11.66 -21.88
C ARG A 617 2.28 -11.92 -23.19
N LEU A 618 2.84 -11.42 -24.30
CA LEU A 618 2.33 -11.64 -25.65
C LEU A 618 2.51 -13.11 -26.05
N HIS A 619 1.51 -13.66 -26.72
CA HIS A 619 1.51 -15.00 -27.31
C HIS A 619 0.50 -15.02 -28.46
N ASP A 620 0.79 -15.76 -29.53
CA ASP A 620 -0.10 -15.87 -30.68
C ASP A 620 -1.47 -16.43 -30.26
N GLY A 621 -2.55 -15.79 -30.73
CA GLY A 621 -3.94 -16.16 -30.41
C GLY A 621 -4.50 -15.58 -29.10
N LYS A 622 -3.71 -14.84 -28.31
CA LYS A 622 -4.15 -14.31 -27.01
C LYS A 622 -4.90 -12.99 -27.14
N GLN A 623 -6.22 -13.06 -27.05
CA GLN A 623 -7.13 -11.91 -27.21
C GLN A 623 -7.72 -11.40 -25.88
N VAL A 624 -7.83 -12.28 -24.87
CA VAL A 624 -8.45 -11.96 -23.58
C VAL A 624 -7.69 -12.62 -22.45
N VAL A 625 -7.30 -11.83 -21.46
CA VAL A 625 -6.78 -12.31 -20.17
C VAL A 625 -7.88 -12.22 -19.12
N GLN A 626 -8.08 -13.31 -18.38
CA GLN A 626 -9.10 -13.38 -17.34
C GLN A 626 -8.54 -13.88 -16.00
N VAL A 627 -9.07 -13.33 -14.91
CA VAL A 627 -8.75 -13.74 -13.53
C VAL A 627 -10.05 -14.13 -12.85
N PHE A 628 -10.13 -15.33 -12.29
CA PHE A 628 -11.22 -15.75 -11.41
C PHE A 628 -10.78 -15.48 -9.96
N ASP A 629 -11.48 -14.58 -9.26
CA ASP A 629 -11.24 -14.26 -7.85
C ASP A 629 -12.37 -14.82 -7.00
N TYR A 630 -12.07 -15.81 -6.16
CA TYR A 630 -13.07 -16.40 -5.27
C TYR A 630 -13.28 -15.49 -4.05
N ALA A 631 -14.47 -14.90 -3.98
CA ALA A 631 -14.85 -13.88 -3.01
C ALA A 631 -15.69 -14.50 -1.88
N ASP A 632 -15.08 -14.68 -0.72
CA ASP A 632 -15.70 -15.23 0.48
C ASP A 632 -16.40 -14.08 1.27
N LEU A 633 -17.51 -13.56 0.72
CA LEU A 633 -18.15 -12.30 1.17
C LEU A 633 -18.91 -12.42 2.51
N ASP A 634 -19.32 -13.62 2.91
CA ASP A 634 -20.02 -13.87 4.17
C ASP A 634 -19.08 -13.76 5.41
N VAL A 635 -17.79 -13.50 5.22
CA VAL A 635 -16.80 -13.31 6.30
C VAL A 635 -16.24 -11.87 6.25
N PRO A 636 -16.53 -10.99 7.23
CA PRO A 636 -16.19 -9.57 7.16
C PRO A 636 -14.70 -9.26 6.95
N MET A 637 -13.80 -10.08 7.49
CA MET A 637 -12.36 -9.91 7.24
C MET A 637 -12.00 -10.21 5.78
N LEU A 638 -12.57 -11.28 5.19
CA LEU A 638 -12.28 -11.70 3.82
C LEU A 638 -12.91 -10.75 2.79
N GLU A 639 -14.09 -10.20 3.09
CA GLU A 639 -14.74 -9.12 2.34
C GLU A 639 -13.81 -7.89 2.23
N ARG A 640 -13.31 -7.38 3.37
CA ARG A 640 -12.35 -6.26 3.38
C ARG A 640 -11.07 -6.57 2.60
N MET A 641 -10.60 -7.81 2.64
CA MET A 641 -9.45 -8.23 1.84
C MET A 641 -9.77 -8.27 0.34
N PHE A 642 -10.98 -8.69 -0.03
CA PHE A 642 -11.47 -8.69 -1.41
C PHE A 642 -11.57 -7.26 -1.96
N ASP A 643 -12.12 -6.30 -1.20
CA ASP A 643 -12.16 -4.89 -1.62
C ASP A 643 -10.76 -4.33 -1.93
N LYS A 644 -9.77 -4.70 -1.10
CA LYS A 644 -8.36 -4.32 -1.34
C LYS A 644 -7.80 -4.97 -2.61
N ARG A 645 -8.20 -6.20 -2.96
CA ARG A 645 -7.83 -6.83 -4.24
C ARG A 645 -8.47 -6.15 -5.43
N CYS A 646 -9.75 -5.79 -5.34
CA CYS A 646 -10.46 -5.05 -6.38
C CYS A 646 -9.71 -3.76 -6.75
N ALA A 647 -9.34 -2.96 -5.75
CA ALA A 647 -8.51 -1.78 -5.97
C ALA A 647 -7.14 -2.11 -6.60
N GLY A 648 -6.57 -3.28 -6.29
CA GLY A 648 -5.34 -3.79 -6.91
C GLY A 648 -5.50 -4.14 -8.40
N TYR A 649 -6.60 -4.80 -8.79
CA TYR A 649 -6.89 -5.12 -10.18
C TYR A 649 -7.11 -3.88 -11.03
N GLU A 650 -7.91 -2.93 -10.52
CA GLU A 650 -8.19 -1.66 -11.19
C GLU A 650 -6.93 -0.83 -11.39
N ALA A 651 -6.03 -0.82 -10.41
CA ALA A 651 -4.74 -0.15 -10.51
C ALA A 651 -3.87 -0.67 -11.66
N VAL A 652 -4.06 -1.94 -12.06
CA VAL A 652 -3.34 -2.59 -13.17
C VAL A 652 -4.15 -2.57 -14.48
N GLY A 653 -5.33 -1.94 -14.48
CA GLY A 653 -6.16 -1.76 -15.68
C GLY A 653 -7.10 -2.92 -16.01
N TYR A 654 -7.40 -3.79 -15.04
CA TYR A 654 -8.44 -4.81 -15.22
C TYR A 654 -9.84 -4.24 -15.05
N SER A 655 -10.79 -4.75 -15.85
CA SER A 655 -12.22 -4.52 -15.64
C SER A 655 -12.79 -5.64 -14.77
N ILE A 656 -13.38 -5.29 -13.63
CA ILE A 656 -13.99 -6.26 -12.72
C ILE A 656 -15.42 -6.55 -13.18
N LEU A 657 -15.71 -7.82 -13.40
CA LEU A 657 -16.99 -8.38 -13.77
C LEU A 657 -17.54 -9.15 -12.56
N LEU A 658 -18.63 -8.63 -11.98
CA LEU A 658 -19.42 -9.38 -11.02
C LEU A 658 -20.47 -10.17 -11.80
N PRO A 659 -20.53 -11.50 -11.67
CA PRO A 659 -21.71 -12.23 -12.12
C PRO A 659 -22.92 -11.76 -11.30
N ALA A 660 -24.08 -11.69 -11.94
CA ALA A 660 -25.33 -11.25 -11.32
C ALA A 660 -25.77 -12.10 -10.11
N SER A 661 -25.08 -13.22 -9.84
CA SER A 661 -25.20 -14.05 -8.63
C SER A 661 -24.64 -13.42 -7.35
N ALA A 662 -24.07 -12.20 -7.40
CA ALA A 662 -23.41 -11.56 -6.26
C ALA A 662 -24.36 -10.86 -5.26
N LEU A 663 -25.65 -10.71 -5.59
CA LEU A 663 -26.66 -10.19 -4.68
C LEU A 663 -27.75 -11.24 -4.49
N PRO A 664 -27.82 -11.92 -3.33
CA PRO A 664 -28.90 -12.86 -3.04
C PRO A 664 -30.27 -12.20 -3.26
N GLY A 665 -31.08 -12.76 -4.16
CA GLY A 665 -32.41 -12.25 -4.51
C GLY A 665 -32.48 -11.32 -5.74
N TRP A 666 -31.36 -10.98 -6.37
CA TRP A 666 -31.35 -10.28 -7.68
C TRP A 666 -31.35 -11.30 -8.85
N PRO A 667 -32.04 -11.02 -9.98
CA PRO A 667 -32.05 -11.90 -11.15
C PRO A 667 -30.67 -12.15 -11.75
N GLN A 668 -30.30 -13.43 -11.90
CA GLN A 668 -28.97 -13.85 -12.39
C GLN A 668 -28.71 -13.51 -13.87
N SER A 669 -29.74 -13.18 -14.63
CA SER A 669 -29.62 -12.81 -16.04
C SER A 669 -29.38 -11.31 -16.26
N VAL A 670 -29.53 -10.49 -15.20
CA VAL A 670 -29.53 -9.02 -15.33
C VAL A 670 -28.29 -8.40 -14.66
N PRO A 671 -27.32 -7.89 -15.43
CA PRO A 671 -26.11 -7.29 -14.87
C PRO A 671 -26.39 -5.93 -14.22
N LEU A 672 -25.70 -5.63 -13.11
CA LEU A 672 -25.72 -4.30 -12.48
C LEU A 672 -24.45 -3.50 -12.81
N PRO A 673 -24.56 -2.17 -13.06
CA PRO A 673 -23.39 -1.31 -13.21
C PRO A 673 -22.52 -1.29 -11.94
N ILE A 674 -21.19 -1.31 -12.13
CA ILE A 674 -20.21 -1.43 -11.03
C ILE A 674 -19.58 -0.07 -10.67
N ASP A 675 -19.92 0.99 -11.40
CA ASP A 675 -19.44 2.35 -11.13
C ASP A 675 -19.68 2.74 -9.65
N PRO A 676 -18.67 3.21 -8.91
CA PRO A 676 -18.81 3.51 -7.47
C PRO A 676 -19.87 4.57 -7.17
N VAL A 677 -20.05 5.53 -8.08
CA VAL A 677 -21.09 6.57 -7.95
C VAL A 677 -22.46 5.93 -8.17
N TRP A 678 -22.60 5.08 -9.19
CA TRP A 678 -23.81 4.29 -9.41
C TRP A 678 -24.14 3.41 -8.19
N LYS A 679 -23.21 2.58 -7.72
CA LYS A 679 -23.45 1.72 -6.54
C LYS A 679 -23.88 2.52 -5.33
N ARG A 680 -23.23 3.65 -5.03
CA ARG A 680 -23.60 4.51 -3.91
C ARG A 680 -25.00 5.10 -4.09
N ASP A 681 -25.30 5.59 -5.29
CA ASP A 681 -26.54 6.32 -5.57
C ASP A 681 -27.77 5.39 -5.71
N TYR A 682 -27.58 4.12 -6.11
CA TYR A 682 -28.68 3.19 -6.41
C TYR A 682 -28.78 1.99 -5.45
N ALA A 683 -27.86 1.82 -4.49
CA ALA A 683 -27.84 0.67 -3.57
C ALA A 683 -29.12 0.52 -2.74
N ALA A 684 -29.73 1.63 -2.30
CA ALA A 684 -30.97 1.60 -1.52
C ALA A 684 -32.13 1.02 -2.36
N SER A 685 -32.33 1.54 -3.57
CA SER A 685 -33.36 1.05 -4.49
C SER A 685 -33.16 -0.41 -4.90
N VAL A 686 -31.91 -0.85 -5.14
CA VAL A 686 -31.61 -2.26 -5.41
C VAL A 686 -31.98 -3.15 -4.22
N LYS A 687 -31.63 -2.75 -3.00
CA LYS A 687 -32.01 -3.49 -1.78
C LYS A 687 -33.53 -3.56 -1.62
N ARG A 688 -34.25 -2.47 -1.92
CA ARG A 688 -35.72 -2.44 -1.87
C ARG A 688 -36.35 -3.40 -2.88
N LEU A 689 -35.87 -3.38 -4.12
CA LEU A 689 -36.34 -4.29 -5.18
C LEU A 689 -36.13 -5.76 -4.80
N ILE A 690 -34.97 -6.08 -4.22
CA ILE A 690 -34.69 -7.43 -3.70
C ILE A 690 -35.66 -7.79 -2.56
N HIS A 691 -35.86 -6.88 -1.60
CA HIS A 691 -36.75 -7.12 -0.46
C HIS A 691 -38.19 -7.40 -0.89
N ASP A 692 -38.70 -6.61 -1.83
CA ASP A 692 -40.09 -6.74 -2.28
C ASP A 692 -40.30 -7.83 -3.35
N GLY A 693 -39.23 -8.48 -3.81
CA GLY A 693 -39.25 -9.42 -4.92
C GLY A 693 -39.13 -8.72 -6.28
N VAL A 694 -38.12 -9.13 -7.05
CA VAL A 694 -37.80 -8.60 -8.38
C VAL A 694 -37.61 -9.75 -9.37
N ASP A 695 -38.25 -9.64 -10.54
CA ASP A 695 -38.12 -10.56 -11.67
C ASP A 695 -37.21 -9.99 -12.77
N ASP A 696 -36.77 -10.83 -13.71
CA ASP A 696 -35.87 -10.43 -14.80
C ASP A 696 -36.37 -9.20 -15.58
N PRO A 697 -37.66 -9.11 -15.99
CA PRO A 697 -38.18 -7.95 -16.71
C PRO A 697 -38.13 -6.65 -15.89
N LEU A 698 -38.51 -6.68 -14.61
CA LEU A 698 -38.47 -5.50 -13.75
C LEU A 698 -37.02 -5.05 -13.48
N ALA A 699 -36.11 -6.00 -13.27
CA ALA A 699 -34.69 -5.72 -13.10
C ALA A 699 -34.07 -5.07 -14.34
N GLN A 700 -34.42 -5.53 -15.55
CA GLN A 700 -33.94 -4.92 -16.80
C GLN A 700 -34.43 -3.48 -16.97
N LEU A 701 -35.72 -3.23 -16.68
CA LEU A 701 -36.31 -1.90 -16.73
C LEU A 701 -35.63 -0.95 -15.72
N PHE A 702 -35.35 -1.43 -14.51
CA PHE A 702 -34.61 -0.64 -13.52
C PHE A 702 -33.22 -0.25 -14.01
N VAL A 703 -32.44 -1.20 -14.53
CA VAL A 703 -31.09 -0.92 -15.03
C VAL A 703 -31.14 0.05 -16.22
N HIS A 704 -32.13 -0.10 -17.10
CA HIS A 704 -32.31 0.80 -18.23
C HIS A 704 -32.64 2.24 -17.78
N ALA A 705 -33.57 2.39 -16.82
CA ALA A 705 -33.91 3.68 -16.24
C ALA A 705 -32.74 4.30 -15.43
N ALA A 706 -31.92 3.47 -14.78
CA ALA A 706 -30.79 3.90 -13.97
C ALA A 706 -29.50 4.14 -14.78
N THR A 707 -29.55 3.98 -16.10
CA THR A 707 -28.42 4.26 -17.01
C THR A 707 -28.56 5.69 -17.55
N PRO A 708 -27.55 6.56 -17.39
CA PRO A 708 -27.62 7.91 -17.93
C PRO A 708 -27.64 7.87 -19.47
N ALA A 709 -28.79 8.14 -20.08
CA ALA A 709 -28.95 8.22 -21.53
C ALA A 709 -28.59 9.62 -22.04
N HIS A 710 -27.96 9.69 -23.22
CA HIS A 710 -27.72 10.93 -23.97
C HIS A 710 -28.99 11.49 -24.64
N ASP A 711 -30.11 10.77 -24.56
CA ASP A 711 -31.36 11.04 -25.24
C ASP A 711 -32.51 11.04 -24.21
N THR A 712 -33.01 12.22 -23.88
CA THR A 712 -33.88 12.46 -22.72
C THR A 712 -35.27 11.85 -22.85
N ASP A 713 -35.82 11.79 -24.07
CA ASP A 713 -37.16 11.25 -24.32
C ASP A 713 -37.20 9.74 -24.08
N ARG A 714 -36.12 9.04 -24.44
CA ARG A 714 -35.99 7.60 -24.25
C ARG A 714 -35.84 7.20 -22.78
N ALA A 715 -35.17 8.04 -21.99
CA ALA A 715 -35.02 7.84 -20.55
C ALA A 715 -36.34 8.04 -19.80
N ARG A 716 -37.18 8.97 -20.26
CA ARG A 716 -38.53 9.19 -19.72
C ARG A 716 -39.40 7.95 -19.91
N SER A 717 -39.50 7.42 -21.13
CA SER A 717 -40.30 6.20 -21.40
C SER A 717 -39.80 4.96 -20.66
N ALA A 718 -38.49 4.84 -20.44
CA ALA A 718 -37.93 3.74 -19.64
C ALA A 718 -38.32 3.84 -18.14
N SER A 719 -38.33 5.06 -17.60
CA SER A 719 -38.67 5.33 -16.21
C SER A 719 -40.16 5.12 -15.94
N GLU A 720 -41.01 5.54 -16.88
CA GLU A 720 -42.46 5.28 -16.90
C GLU A 720 -42.75 3.77 -16.90
N ALA A 721 -42.14 3.03 -17.85
CA ALA A 721 -42.30 1.59 -17.94
C ALA A 721 -41.83 0.86 -16.67
N PHE A 722 -40.72 1.31 -16.07
CA PHE A 722 -40.22 0.79 -14.80
C PHE A 722 -41.21 1.01 -13.65
N LEU A 723 -41.68 2.25 -13.44
CA LEU A 723 -42.62 2.55 -12.35
C LEU A 723 -43.95 1.82 -12.53
N PHE A 724 -44.48 1.78 -13.76
CA PHE A 724 -45.72 1.06 -14.07
C PHE A 724 -45.61 -0.42 -13.71
N LYS A 725 -44.57 -1.09 -14.21
CA LYS A 725 -44.32 -2.49 -13.89
C LYS A 725 -44.14 -2.70 -12.39
N ARG A 726 -43.47 -1.77 -11.70
CA ARG A 726 -43.28 -1.84 -10.25
C ARG A 726 -44.61 -1.76 -9.50
N LEU A 727 -45.48 -0.82 -9.83
CA LEU A 727 -46.82 -0.69 -9.23
C LEU A 727 -47.67 -1.94 -9.48
N GLU A 728 -47.54 -2.58 -10.65
CA GLU A 728 -48.22 -3.84 -10.96
C GLU A 728 -47.71 -5.04 -10.15
N THR A 729 -46.44 -5.03 -9.73
CA THR A 729 -45.89 -6.09 -8.86
C THR A 729 -46.31 -5.97 -7.39
N LEU A 730 -46.76 -4.79 -6.95
CA LEU A 730 -47.14 -4.54 -5.57
C LEU A 730 -48.63 -4.84 -5.33
N LYS A 731 -48.93 -5.63 -4.28
CA LYS A 731 -50.30 -6.02 -3.94
C LYS A 731 -51.27 -4.85 -3.74
N ALA A 732 -50.78 -3.73 -3.20
CA ALA A 732 -51.60 -2.56 -2.87
C ALA A 732 -51.99 -1.71 -4.10
N THR A 733 -51.24 -1.81 -5.20
CA THR A 733 -51.36 -0.92 -6.38
C THR A 733 -51.65 -1.66 -7.68
N ARG A 734 -51.58 -3.00 -7.67
CA ARG A 734 -51.82 -3.85 -8.84
C ARG A 734 -53.20 -3.62 -9.46
N GLY A 735 -53.23 -3.31 -10.75
CA GLY A 735 -54.44 -3.07 -11.54
C GLY A 735 -55.11 -1.73 -11.29
N ARG A 736 -54.47 -0.81 -10.54
CA ARG A 736 -55.09 0.45 -10.09
C ARG A 736 -54.61 1.67 -10.84
N PHE A 737 -53.47 1.58 -11.53
CA PHE A 737 -52.91 2.69 -12.28
C PHE A 737 -53.02 2.42 -13.77
N LEU A 738 -53.34 3.47 -14.53
CA LEU A 738 -53.32 3.52 -15.98
C LEU A 738 -52.14 4.38 -16.42
N LEU A 739 -51.33 3.89 -17.35
CA LEU A 739 -50.20 4.62 -17.93
C LEU A 739 -50.68 5.50 -19.09
N ASN A 740 -50.20 6.75 -19.16
CA ASN A 740 -50.50 7.73 -20.21
C ASN A 740 -52.01 7.91 -20.45
N ALA A 741 -52.74 8.20 -19.38
CA ALA A 741 -54.20 8.31 -19.41
C ALA A 741 -54.63 9.71 -19.88
N GLU A 742 -55.65 9.78 -20.73
CA GLU A 742 -56.27 11.04 -21.14
C GLU A 742 -57.48 11.40 -20.26
N LEU A 743 -57.45 12.59 -19.69
CA LEU A 743 -58.55 13.19 -18.94
C LEU A 743 -59.29 14.19 -19.84
N ALA A 744 -60.62 14.24 -19.73
CA ALA A 744 -61.47 15.22 -20.43
C ALA A 744 -61.38 16.64 -19.78
N ILE A 745 -60.16 17.08 -19.49
CA ILE A 745 -59.83 18.40 -18.96
C ILE A 745 -59.09 19.15 -20.08
N PRO A 746 -59.63 20.26 -20.61
CA PRO A 746 -58.98 21.00 -21.70
C PRO A 746 -57.63 21.59 -21.24
N PHE A 747 -56.57 21.33 -22.00
CA PHE A 747 -55.21 21.82 -21.70
C PHE A 747 -54.39 22.05 -22.98
N ASN A 748 -53.65 23.15 -23.07
CA ASN A 748 -52.76 23.48 -24.21
C ASN A 748 -53.39 23.30 -25.60
N GLN A 749 -54.59 23.84 -25.81
CA GLN A 749 -55.38 23.80 -27.07
C GLN A 749 -55.83 22.40 -27.53
N ARG A 750 -55.44 21.33 -26.82
CA ARG A 750 -55.99 19.98 -26.98
C ARG A 750 -57.20 19.84 -26.05
N GLY A 751 -58.28 19.28 -26.55
CA GLY A 751 -59.54 19.11 -25.78
C GLY A 751 -59.43 18.12 -24.62
N THR A 752 -58.27 17.48 -24.43
CA THR A 752 -57.95 16.49 -23.38
C THR A 752 -56.58 16.79 -22.77
N MET A 753 -56.35 16.28 -21.56
CA MET A 753 -55.10 16.38 -20.81
C MET A 753 -54.53 14.98 -20.58
N GLU A 754 -53.35 14.71 -21.11
CA GLU A 754 -52.60 13.47 -20.86
C GLU A 754 -51.84 13.56 -19.53
N VAL A 755 -51.93 12.52 -18.70
CA VAL A 755 -51.19 12.37 -17.44
C VAL A 755 -50.40 11.06 -17.45
N ASP A 756 -49.19 11.06 -16.88
CA ASP A 756 -48.28 9.91 -16.98
C ASP A 756 -48.87 8.68 -16.26
N PHE A 757 -49.44 8.86 -15.07
CA PHE A 757 -50.15 7.80 -14.36
C PHE A 757 -51.45 8.31 -13.73
N LEU A 758 -52.52 7.54 -13.88
CA LEU A 758 -53.81 7.82 -13.27
C LEU A 758 -54.30 6.63 -12.46
N CYS A 759 -54.63 6.83 -11.19
CA CYS A 759 -55.49 5.93 -10.42
C CYS A 759 -56.91 6.51 -10.36
N PRO A 760 -57.86 6.00 -11.17
CA PRO A 760 -59.20 6.57 -11.25
C PRO A 760 -59.97 6.48 -9.94
N GLU A 761 -59.85 5.38 -9.20
CA GLU A 761 -60.63 5.13 -7.98
C GLU A 761 -60.26 6.10 -6.86
N ALA A 762 -58.97 6.44 -6.76
CA ALA A 762 -58.45 7.36 -5.75
C ALA A 762 -58.34 8.81 -6.24
N ARG A 763 -58.69 9.08 -7.51
CA ARG A 763 -58.42 10.36 -8.19
C ARG A 763 -56.98 10.84 -7.95
N LEU A 764 -56.02 9.92 -8.05
CA LEU A 764 -54.60 10.20 -7.85
C LEU A 764 -53.88 10.21 -9.20
N VAL A 765 -53.14 11.28 -9.47
CA VAL A 765 -52.29 11.43 -10.65
C VAL A 765 -50.82 11.42 -10.21
N ILE A 766 -49.97 10.73 -10.95
CA ILE A 766 -48.51 10.79 -10.80
C ILE A 766 -47.91 11.33 -12.09
N GLU A 767 -47.07 12.37 -11.98
CA GLU A 767 -46.32 12.98 -13.08
C GLU A 767 -44.81 12.78 -12.87
N LEU A 768 -44.09 12.44 -13.95
CA LEU A 768 -42.66 12.19 -13.98
C LEU A 768 -41.93 13.25 -14.80
N ASP A 769 -41.18 14.10 -14.10
CA ASP A 769 -40.47 15.20 -14.73
C ASP A 769 -39.01 14.87 -15.06
N GLY A 770 -38.56 15.36 -16.22
CA GLY A 770 -37.14 15.45 -16.54
C GLY A 770 -36.49 16.63 -15.82
N SER A 771 -35.20 16.53 -15.49
CA SER A 771 -34.43 17.60 -14.81
C SER A 771 -34.37 18.92 -15.60
N GLN A 772 -34.69 18.92 -16.90
CA GLN A 772 -34.74 20.09 -17.77
C GLN A 772 -35.99 20.97 -17.54
N HIS A 773 -37.10 20.41 -17.03
CA HIS A 773 -38.33 21.17 -16.74
C HIS A 773 -38.11 22.22 -15.63
N LEU A 774 -37.15 21.99 -14.74
CA LEU A 774 -36.74 22.92 -13.70
C LEU A 774 -35.81 24.04 -14.19
N GLN A 775 -35.27 23.93 -15.41
CA GLN A 775 -34.35 24.93 -15.98
C GLN A 775 -35.05 25.96 -16.89
N ASN A 776 -36.30 25.70 -17.30
CA ASN A 776 -37.07 26.58 -18.19
C ASN A 776 -38.32 27.13 -17.48
N GLU A 777 -38.35 28.44 -17.22
CA GLU A 777 -39.43 29.12 -16.48
C GLU A 777 -40.80 29.00 -17.15
N THR A 778 -40.85 28.89 -18.49
CA THR A 778 -42.11 28.74 -19.23
C THR A 778 -42.70 27.33 -19.11
N ALA A 779 -41.85 26.30 -19.14
CA ALA A 779 -42.26 24.91 -18.91
C ALA A 779 -42.77 24.72 -17.48
N TRP A 780 -42.04 25.25 -16.49
CA TRP A 780 -42.44 25.20 -15.08
C TRP A 780 -43.80 25.86 -14.83
N ARG A 781 -44.09 27.02 -15.44
CA ARG A 781 -45.39 27.69 -15.32
C ARG A 781 -46.52 26.89 -15.96
N SER A 782 -46.26 26.25 -17.10
CA SER A 782 -47.23 25.34 -17.76
C SER A 782 -47.55 24.12 -16.88
N ASP A 783 -46.54 23.51 -16.27
CA ASP A 783 -46.72 22.35 -15.38
C ASP A 783 -47.52 22.73 -14.11
N ARG A 784 -47.27 23.91 -13.53
CA ARG A 784 -48.08 24.41 -12.39
C ARG A 784 -49.51 24.74 -12.77
N HIS A 785 -49.74 25.20 -14.00
CA HIS A 785 -51.10 25.38 -14.50
C HIS A 785 -51.82 24.04 -14.67
N LYS A 786 -51.13 23.01 -15.18
CA LYS A 786 -51.62 21.63 -15.26
C LYS A 786 -52.04 21.12 -13.88
N ASP A 787 -51.17 21.26 -12.88
CA ASP A 787 -51.44 20.85 -11.50
C ASP A 787 -52.67 21.57 -10.92
N ALA A 788 -52.78 22.89 -11.12
CA ALA A 788 -53.91 23.69 -10.62
C ALA A 788 -55.24 23.26 -11.25
N LEU A 789 -55.24 22.90 -12.54
CA LEU A 789 -56.43 22.38 -13.21
C LEU A 789 -56.82 21.01 -12.66
N LEU A 790 -55.86 20.09 -12.52
CA LEU A 790 -56.10 18.77 -11.92
C LEU A 790 -56.69 18.88 -10.51
N GLN A 791 -56.16 19.79 -9.67
CA GLN A 791 -56.69 20.04 -8.33
C GLN A 791 -58.11 20.60 -8.34
N ARG A 792 -58.42 21.55 -9.24
CA ARG A 792 -59.79 22.09 -9.41
C ARG A 792 -60.79 21.01 -9.81
N HIS A 793 -60.33 19.97 -10.52
CA HIS A 793 -61.13 18.81 -10.88
C HIS A 793 -61.09 17.68 -9.83
N GLY A 794 -60.51 17.93 -8.65
CA GLY A 794 -60.55 17.03 -7.51
C GLY A 794 -59.52 15.89 -7.57
N TYR A 795 -58.45 16.05 -8.35
CA TYR A 795 -57.34 15.11 -8.38
C TYR A 795 -56.25 15.51 -7.38
N PHE A 796 -55.71 14.52 -6.67
CA PHE A 796 -54.44 14.66 -5.97
C PHE A 796 -53.30 14.38 -6.94
N ILE A 797 -52.22 15.17 -6.87
CA ILE A 797 -51.08 15.06 -7.78
C ILE A 797 -49.81 14.80 -6.98
N LEU A 798 -49.10 13.75 -7.36
CA LEU A 798 -47.73 13.49 -6.96
C LEU A 798 -46.81 13.75 -8.17
N ARG A 799 -45.70 14.43 -7.94
CA ARG A 799 -44.75 14.78 -8.99
C ARG A 799 -43.37 14.36 -8.54
N PHE A 800 -42.72 13.50 -9.33
CA PHE A 800 -41.40 12.96 -9.03
C PHE A 800 -40.43 13.30 -10.16
N LEU A 801 -39.15 13.49 -9.83
CA LEU A 801 -38.14 13.50 -10.87
C LEU A 801 -37.91 12.07 -11.36
N THR A 802 -37.71 11.93 -12.66
CA THR A 802 -37.27 10.66 -13.29
C THR A 802 -36.04 10.06 -12.59
N THR A 803 -35.13 10.89 -12.07
CA THR A 803 -33.97 10.44 -11.29
C THR A 803 -34.33 9.89 -9.91
N ASP A 804 -35.43 10.33 -9.30
CA ASP A 804 -35.87 9.86 -7.98
C ASP A 804 -36.42 8.45 -8.05
N LEU A 805 -37.02 8.05 -9.17
CA LEU A 805 -37.51 6.69 -9.39
C LEU A 805 -36.42 5.63 -9.25
N THR A 806 -35.19 5.99 -9.60
CA THR A 806 -34.06 5.07 -9.56
C THR A 806 -33.20 5.28 -8.32
N LYS A 807 -32.93 6.52 -7.89
CA LYS A 807 -32.09 6.81 -6.71
C LYS A 807 -32.81 6.73 -5.38
N ASN A 808 -34.09 7.12 -5.34
CA ASN A 808 -34.88 7.32 -4.12
C ASN A 808 -36.20 6.52 -4.17
N LEU A 809 -36.15 5.28 -4.66
CA LEU A 809 -37.35 4.47 -4.93
C LEU A 809 -38.24 4.28 -3.70
N ASP A 810 -37.66 4.13 -2.51
CA ASP A 810 -38.40 3.99 -1.25
C ASP A 810 -39.34 5.18 -1.02
N ALA A 811 -38.81 6.41 -1.13
CA ALA A 811 -39.57 7.62 -0.89
C ALA A 811 -40.72 7.79 -1.92
N VAL A 812 -40.48 7.42 -3.17
CA VAL A 812 -41.50 7.46 -4.24
C VAL A 812 -42.65 6.51 -3.91
N LEU A 813 -42.33 5.24 -3.62
CA LEU A 813 -43.35 4.21 -3.34
C LEU A 813 -44.11 4.51 -2.05
N ASP A 814 -43.41 4.89 -0.99
CA ASP A 814 -44.05 5.22 0.30
C ASP A 814 -44.96 6.45 0.19
N SER A 815 -44.53 7.49 -0.54
CA SER A 815 -45.36 8.67 -0.81
C SER A 815 -46.59 8.31 -1.63
N THR A 816 -46.42 7.45 -2.64
CA THR A 816 -47.53 6.97 -3.48
C THR A 816 -48.55 6.19 -2.65
N LEU A 817 -48.09 5.22 -1.85
CA LEU A 817 -48.96 4.39 -1.02
C LEU A 817 -49.66 5.18 0.09
N SER A 818 -48.94 6.10 0.73
CA SER A 818 -49.49 6.99 1.77
C SER A 818 -50.58 7.90 1.19
N THR A 819 -50.31 8.51 0.04
CA THR A 819 -51.28 9.39 -0.64
C THR A 819 -52.48 8.60 -1.14
N LEU A 820 -52.28 7.40 -1.69
CA LEU A 820 -53.37 6.52 -2.11
C LEU A 820 -54.30 6.20 -0.92
N THR A 821 -53.72 5.83 0.22
CA THR A 821 -54.47 5.55 1.45
C THR A 821 -55.20 6.81 1.96
N HIS A 822 -54.58 7.99 1.86
CA HIS A 822 -55.21 9.25 2.23
C HIS A 822 -56.40 9.59 1.32
N CYS A 823 -56.23 9.47 0.00
CA CYS A 823 -57.27 9.77 -0.99
C CYS A 823 -58.47 8.82 -0.82
N GLU A 824 -58.23 7.54 -0.57
CA GLU A 824 -59.29 6.58 -0.27
C GLU A 824 -60.09 6.94 0.99
N ARG A 825 -59.42 7.40 2.05
CA ARG A 825 -60.11 7.86 3.27
C ARG A 825 -60.96 9.10 3.03
N MET A 826 -60.49 10.00 2.17
CA MET A 826 -61.22 11.23 1.81
C MET A 826 -62.40 10.97 0.87
N LEU A 827 -62.36 9.92 0.06
CA LEU A 827 -63.43 9.53 -0.86
C LEU A 827 -64.44 8.54 -0.26
N GLY A 828 -64.06 7.87 0.84
CA GLY A 828 -64.92 6.96 1.61
C GLY A 828 -65.68 7.62 2.78
N GLN A 829 -65.48 8.92 3.01
CA GLN A 829 -66.34 9.81 3.82
C GLN A 829 -67.26 10.59 2.88
#